data_AF-A0A7C4G3V5-F1
#
_entry.id   AF-A0A7C4G3V5-F1
#
_cell.length_a   1.000
_cell.length_b   1.000
_cell.length_c   1.000
_cell.angle_alpha   90.00
_cell.angle_beta   90.00
_cell.angle_gamma   90.00
#
_symmetry.space_group_name_H-M   'P 1'
#
loop_
_entity.id
_entity.type
_entity.pdbx_description
1 polymer ?
#
loop_
_entity_poly.entity_id
_entity_poly.type
_entity_poly.pdbx_seq_one_letter_code
_entity_poly.pdbx_strand_id
1 'polypeptide(L)'
;MLRLSLFLLPALLAAQPALRVVQGDYPRAFFFRSSEGLAANAKISYEDWEKTFARLMGIEGKVLDEEVPGRSARNIEFFTRFKKQHPDQLVLLHFNGNARDPRYQSGDFFAGHWLYHNGARILSDVPAAPGETDIRVEDPRLFRVNIGRYKNANEDIGLCELDEQGKPDWRRSEQVRLVSVDAKNKTIRVARAQYGTSPRAFKAGKAYAAAHVTEGPWGKNSHLLWHYNYCTAAPRDSKGRTCADVLVEDIARRFRRGGELALFDGIQFDVLKHRPPQVRQGRGPDTDADGQPDGGVTGGVNAYGIGVVEFCRKLRAAMPDRYILADGMDAGNQRAFGILNGIESEGFPHLRDAEMKDWSGGLNRHFFWAREGKAPVFNYINHKFNEPDPASGLPKPPEVPFSIHRLAFAAAVFTDAAVCYSFVPEPEPGERIGVWDELRKGTEWKTGWLGKPAGAPVRLAERQPELLKGRKPAPAPGDGGDTVFRLGGISPGGPDVFVTVTASADPLKGYPQEVARMMTVSLGNQQFMSWVNQREFTAGFYFSEAPATGAALEIRVEGTEPVRISRVAAYAHPDAIYREFTNGVVLANPSPRPYTFDLDHLFPGRRLQRLKGSSRQDPKTNNGAPVGPSVTLGPKDALFLVKR
;
A
#
# COMPACT_ATOMS: atom_id res chain seq x y z
N MET A 1 -7.08 55.50 -35.21
CA MET A 1 -6.21 54.44 -34.68
C MET A 1 -6.99 53.70 -33.58
N LEU A 2 -7.63 52.58 -33.93
CA LEU A 2 -8.40 51.73 -33.00
C LEU A 2 -7.42 50.90 -32.14
N ARG A 3 -7.51 51.03 -30.81
CA ARG A 3 -6.86 50.10 -29.87
C ARG A 3 -7.79 48.92 -29.61
N LEU A 4 -7.46 47.77 -30.18
CA LEU A 4 -8.06 46.48 -29.82
C LEU A 4 -7.60 46.10 -28.41
N SER A 5 -8.53 46.05 -27.46
CA SER A 5 -8.30 45.46 -26.14
C SER A 5 -8.53 43.95 -26.25
N LEU A 6 -7.45 43.17 -26.21
CA LEU A 6 -7.51 41.71 -26.11
C LEU A 6 -8.00 41.34 -24.70
N PHE A 7 -9.26 40.93 -24.58
CA PHE A 7 -9.74 40.23 -23.39
C PHE A 7 -9.11 38.84 -23.37
N LEU A 8 -8.21 38.61 -22.42
CA LEU A 8 -7.80 37.27 -21.99
C LEU A 8 -9.01 36.58 -21.35
N LEU A 9 -9.71 35.74 -22.11
CA LEU A 9 -10.63 34.76 -21.56
C LEU A 9 -9.83 33.82 -20.63
N PRO A 10 -10.27 33.60 -19.38
CA PRO A 10 -9.73 32.52 -18.58
C PRO A 10 -10.00 31.23 -19.33
N ALA A 11 -8.96 30.43 -19.56
CA ALA A 11 -9.13 29.06 -20.01
C ALA A 11 -10.07 28.38 -19.02
N LEU A 12 -11.30 28.08 -19.46
CA LEU A 12 -12.18 27.13 -18.79
C LEU A 12 -11.39 25.83 -18.68
N LEU A 13 -10.77 25.59 -17.52
CA LEU A 13 -10.45 24.23 -17.11
C LEU A 13 -11.79 23.52 -17.09
N ALA A 14 -12.05 22.72 -18.13
CA ALA A 14 -13.16 21.78 -18.10
C ALA A 14 -13.02 20.98 -16.80
N ALA A 15 -14.00 21.13 -15.91
CA ALA A 15 -14.04 20.37 -14.67
C ALA A 15 -13.87 18.90 -15.03
N GLN A 16 -12.91 18.22 -14.38
CA GLN A 16 -12.76 16.79 -14.60
C GLN A 16 -14.10 16.11 -14.30
N PRO A 17 -14.57 15.20 -15.18
CA PRO A 17 -15.81 14.49 -14.96
C PRO A 17 -15.75 13.76 -13.61
N ALA A 18 -16.86 13.80 -12.86
CA ALA A 18 -16.94 13.14 -11.57
C ALA A 18 -16.74 11.62 -11.75
N LEU A 19 -15.68 11.06 -11.15
CA LEU A 19 -15.36 9.65 -11.26
C LEU A 19 -16.37 8.82 -10.45
N ARG A 20 -17.02 7.84 -11.09
CA ARG A 20 -18.02 6.98 -10.44
C ARG A 20 -17.47 6.24 -9.22
N VAL A 21 -16.22 5.82 -9.27
CA VAL A 21 -15.60 5.08 -8.16
C VAL A 21 -15.30 5.95 -6.93
N VAL A 22 -15.24 7.28 -7.09
CA VAL A 22 -14.89 8.21 -5.99
C VAL A 22 -16.14 8.86 -5.40
N GLN A 23 -17.07 9.28 -6.26
CA GLN A 23 -18.25 10.07 -5.83
C GLN A 23 -19.58 9.36 -6.13
N GLY A 24 -19.54 8.19 -6.77
CA GLY A 24 -20.73 7.42 -7.12
C GLY A 24 -21.21 6.51 -6.00
N ASP A 25 -22.19 5.70 -6.38
CA ASP A 25 -22.92 4.77 -5.54
C ASP A 25 -22.12 3.50 -5.22
N TYR A 26 -22.59 2.73 -4.23
CA TYR A 26 -21.89 1.57 -3.68
C TYR A 26 -22.43 0.24 -4.23
N PRO A 27 -21.65 -0.85 -4.22
CA PRO A 27 -20.22 -0.88 -3.93
C PRO A 27 -19.41 -0.23 -5.06
N ARG A 28 -18.32 0.43 -4.67
CA ARG A 28 -17.36 1.04 -5.60
C ARG A 28 -16.34 -0.01 -5.98
N ALA A 29 -16.19 -0.28 -7.26
CA ALA A 29 -15.26 -1.31 -7.71
C ALA A 29 -14.60 -0.98 -9.04
N PHE A 30 -13.37 -1.43 -9.21
CA PHE A 30 -12.57 -1.22 -10.42
C PHE A 30 -11.62 -2.41 -10.65
N PHE A 31 -11.10 -2.56 -11.86
CA PHE A 31 -10.20 -3.67 -12.17
C PHE A 31 -8.76 -3.35 -11.78
N PHE A 32 -8.16 -4.26 -11.01
CA PHE A 32 -6.72 -4.28 -10.78
C PHE A 32 -5.99 -4.88 -11.99
N ARG A 33 -4.65 -4.88 -11.94
CA ARG A 33 -3.61 -5.28 -12.93
C ARG A 33 -3.87 -6.41 -13.96
N SER A 34 -4.99 -7.13 -13.94
CA SER A 34 -5.41 -7.93 -15.09
C SER A 34 -5.55 -7.09 -16.36
N SER A 35 -5.90 -5.80 -16.23
CA SER A 35 -5.95 -4.81 -17.31
C SER A 35 -4.58 -4.63 -18.01
N GLU A 36 -3.49 -4.40 -17.27
CA GLU A 36 -2.12 -4.31 -17.84
C GLU A 36 -1.68 -5.63 -18.49
N GLY A 37 -2.08 -6.76 -17.90
CA GLY A 37 -1.66 -8.09 -18.32
C GLY A 37 -2.22 -8.46 -19.68
N LEU A 38 -3.52 -8.21 -19.87
CA LEU A 38 -4.18 -8.46 -21.15
C LEU A 38 -3.83 -7.41 -22.20
N ALA A 39 -3.64 -6.13 -21.83
CA ALA A 39 -3.23 -5.09 -22.77
C ALA A 39 -1.86 -5.38 -23.41
N ALA A 40 -0.93 -5.97 -22.66
CA ALA A 40 0.39 -6.33 -23.20
C ALA A 40 0.36 -7.58 -24.10
N ASN A 41 -0.72 -8.36 -24.12
CA ASN A 41 -0.81 -9.57 -24.92
C ASN A 41 -1.14 -9.23 -26.38
N ALA A 42 -0.18 -9.39 -27.29
CA ALA A 42 -0.30 -9.05 -28.71
C ALA A 42 -1.49 -9.71 -29.43
N LYS A 43 -2.05 -10.80 -28.88
CA LYS A 43 -3.22 -11.51 -29.44
C LYS A 43 -4.56 -10.88 -29.08
N ILE A 44 -4.56 -9.87 -28.21
CA ILE A 44 -5.79 -9.21 -27.71
C ILE A 44 -5.91 -7.85 -28.39
N SER A 45 -7.02 -7.65 -29.10
CA SER A 45 -7.41 -6.36 -29.69
C SER A 45 -7.78 -5.36 -28.59
N TYR A 46 -7.78 -4.07 -28.92
CA TYR A 46 -8.26 -3.06 -27.98
C TYR A 46 -9.75 -3.27 -27.67
N GLU A 47 -10.56 -3.59 -28.68
CA GLU A 47 -12.01 -3.74 -28.57
C GLU A 47 -12.39 -4.92 -27.66
N ASP A 48 -11.69 -6.06 -27.77
CA ASP A 48 -11.90 -7.21 -26.88
C ASP A 48 -11.47 -6.91 -25.43
N TRP A 49 -10.41 -6.14 -25.29
CA TRP A 49 -9.90 -5.70 -23.99
C TRP A 49 -10.87 -4.71 -23.33
N GLU A 50 -11.33 -3.70 -24.06
CA GLU A 50 -12.23 -2.66 -23.56
C GLU A 50 -13.59 -3.23 -23.14
N LYS A 51 -14.16 -4.14 -23.93
CA LYS A 51 -15.36 -4.90 -23.55
C LYS A 51 -15.21 -5.64 -22.21
N THR A 52 -13.99 -6.10 -21.89
CA THR A 52 -13.70 -6.77 -20.62
C THR A 52 -13.61 -5.78 -19.47
N PHE A 53 -12.97 -4.63 -19.67
CA PHE A 53 -12.59 -3.72 -18.58
C PHE A 53 -13.50 -2.52 -18.37
N ALA A 54 -14.38 -2.20 -19.32
CA ALA A 54 -15.39 -1.14 -19.17
C ALA A 54 -16.55 -1.52 -18.21
N ARG A 55 -16.59 -2.77 -17.72
CA ARG A 55 -17.69 -3.32 -16.91
C ARG A 55 -17.73 -2.81 -15.46
N LEU A 56 -16.66 -2.18 -14.97
CA LEU A 56 -16.56 -1.62 -13.62
C LEU A 56 -16.42 -0.09 -13.66
N MET A 57 -16.00 0.53 -12.56
CA MET A 57 -15.89 1.98 -12.44
C MET A 57 -14.46 2.51 -12.72
N GLY A 58 -13.59 1.67 -13.27
CA GLY A 58 -12.21 2.03 -13.60
C GLY A 58 -11.27 0.86 -13.79
N ILE A 59 -10.01 1.22 -14.03
CA ILE A 59 -8.87 0.32 -14.20
C ILE A 59 -7.61 0.92 -13.57
N GLU A 60 -6.70 0.03 -13.21
CA GLU A 60 -5.36 0.37 -12.76
C GLU A 60 -4.35 -0.63 -13.33
N GLY A 61 -3.13 -0.16 -13.63
CA GLY A 61 -2.04 -1.06 -14.03
C GLY A 61 -0.69 -0.37 -14.23
N LYS A 62 0.36 -1.20 -14.27
CA LYS A 62 1.72 -0.84 -14.67
C LYS A 62 1.75 -0.68 -16.19
N VAL A 63 1.82 0.57 -16.62
CA VAL A 63 1.84 0.93 -18.05
C VAL A 63 3.22 1.41 -18.51
N LEU A 64 4.17 1.59 -17.59
CA LEU A 64 5.54 1.96 -17.87
C LEU A 64 6.47 0.73 -17.78
N ASP A 65 7.72 0.89 -18.25
CA ASP A 65 8.76 -0.16 -18.22
C ASP A 65 9.65 -0.05 -16.97
N GLU A 66 9.23 0.72 -15.98
CA GLU A 66 9.92 1.00 -14.73
C GLU A 66 10.14 -0.24 -13.85
N GLU A 67 9.28 -1.24 -13.95
CA GLU A 67 9.36 -2.51 -13.21
C GLU A 67 9.24 -3.71 -14.15
N VAL A 68 8.33 -3.64 -15.12
CA VAL A 68 8.07 -4.72 -16.06
C VAL A 68 8.43 -4.24 -17.47
N PRO A 69 9.58 -4.64 -18.02
CA PRO A 69 9.98 -4.24 -19.36
C PRO A 69 8.95 -4.58 -20.44
N GLY A 70 8.77 -3.69 -21.42
CA GLY A 70 7.91 -3.86 -22.58
C GLY A 70 6.43 -3.51 -22.37
N ARG A 71 6.00 -3.02 -21.20
CA ARG A 71 4.61 -2.60 -20.95
C ARG A 71 4.22 -1.35 -21.73
N SER A 72 5.13 -0.39 -21.82
CA SER A 72 4.91 0.92 -22.44
C SER A 72 4.47 0.83 -23.89
N ALA A 73 4.93 -0.21 -24.60
CA ALA A 73 4.70 -0.38 -26.03
C ALA A 73 3.21 -0.41 -26.44
N ARG A 74 2.33 -0.92 -25.55
CA ARG A 74 0.88 -1.02 -25.83
C ARG A 74 0.02 -0.44 -24.72
N ASN A 75 0.44 -0.59 -23.47
CA ASN A 75 -0.43 -0.26 -22.35
C ASN A 75 -0.75 1.23 -22.27
N ILE A 76 0.19 2.11 -22.64
CA ILE A 76 -0.04 3.57 -22.67
C ILE A 76 -1.18 3.91 -23.63
N GLU A 77 -1.18 3.35 -24.84
CA GLU A 77 -2.22 3.59 -25.83
C GLU A 77 -3.58 3.04 -25.37
N PHE A 78 -3.62 1.80 -24.88
CA PHE A 78 -4.85 1.16 -24.41
C PHE A 78 -5.50 1.96 -23.28
N PHE A 79 -4.75 2.33 -22.25
CA PHE A 79 -5.28 3.04 -21.09
C PHE A 79 -5.69 4.48 -21.45
N THR A 80 -4.91 5.15 -22.31
CA THR A 80 -5.23 6.50 -22.79
C THR A 80 -6.48 6.50 -23.67
N ARG A 81 -6.62 5.53 -24.57
CA ARG A 81 -7.82 5.35 -25.41
C ARG A 81 -9.04 5.02 -24.56
N PHE A 82 -8.88 4.16 -23.56
CA PHE A 82 -9.94 3.83 -22.60
C PHE A 82 -10.44 5.06 -21.88
N LYS A 83 -9.54 5.88 -21.32
CA LYS A 83 -9.94 7.08 -20.60
C LYS A 83 -10.69 8.08 -21.47
N LYS A 84 -10.32 8.21 -22.75
CA LYS A 84 -11.05 9.07 -23.72
C LYS A 84 -12.49 8.60 -23.94
N GLN A 85 -12.69 7.29 -23.99
CA GLN A 85 -14.00 6.67 -24.27
C GLN A 85 -14.88 6.54 -23.02
N HIS A 86 -14.25 6.38 -21.84
CA HIS A 86 -14.89 6.20 -20.54
C HIS A 86 -14.43 7.28 -19.55
N PRO A 87 -14.74 8.57 -19.80
CA PRO A 87 -14.17 9.67 -19.04
C PRO A 87 -14.58 9.69 -17.56
N ASP A 88 -15.70 9.06 -17.21
CA ASP A 88 -16.23 8.89 -15.86
C ASP A 88 -15.64 7.68 -15.09
N GLN A 89 -14.86 6.84 -15.77
CA GLN A 89 -14.16 5.71 -15.16
C GLN A 89 -12.73 6.09 -14.78
N LEU A 90 -12.29 5.61 -13.62
CA LEU A 90 -10.95 5.86 -13.09
C LEU A 90 -9.88 5.16 -13.93
N VAL A 91 -8.76 5.84 -14.20
CA VAL A 91 -7.54 5.26 -14.77
C VAL A 91 -6.33 5.67 -13.93
N LEU A 92 -5.75 4.71 -13.21
CA LEU A 92 -4.56 4.91 -12.39
C LEU A 92 -3.32 4.24 -12.99
N LEU A 93 -2.19 4.95 -12.90
CA LEU A 93 -0.87 4.35 -13.07
C LEU A 93 -0.53 3.62 -11.77
N HIS A 94 -0.24 2.33 -11.86
CA HIS A 94 0.43 1.62 -10.78
C HIS A 94 1.95 1.74 -10.99
N PHE A 95 2.68 2.26 -10.01
CA PHE A 95 4.10 2.58 -10.13
C PHE A 95 4.87 2.08 -8.91
N ASN A 96 6.05 1.49 -9.08
CA ASN A 96 6.84 1.06 -7.92
C ASN A 96 7.41 2.27 -7.16
N GLY A 97 6.99 2.45 -5.90
CA GLY A 97 7.39 3.61 -5.09
C GLY A 97 8.80 3.47 -4.48
N ASN A 98 9.31 2.25 -4.33
CA ASN A 98 10.60 2.00 -3.69
C ASN A 98 11.76 1.98 -4.67
N ALA A 99 11.53 1.49 -5.90
CA ALA A 99 12.60 1.07 -6.79
C ALA A 99 12.22 1.16 -8.26
N ARG A 100 13.23 1.04 -9.14
CA ARG A 100 13.01 0.88 -10.59
C ARG A 100 14.06 -0.02 -11.25
N ASP A 101 13.74 -0.49 -12.45
CA ASP A 101 14.68 -1.18 -13.32
C ASP A 101 15.75 -0.17 -13.78
N PRO A 102 17.04 -0.42 -13.49
CA PRO A 102 18.13 0.50 -13.84
C PRO A 102 18.34 0.66 -15.35
N ARG A 103 17.76 -0.24 -16.17
CA ARG A 103 17.79 -0.18 -17.63
C ARG A 103 16.74 0.77 -18.19
N TYR A 104 15.74 1.14 -17.41
CA TYR A 104 14.65 2.01 -17.85
C TYR A 104 14.93 3.48 -17.52
N GLN A 105 15.31 4.26 -18.53
CA GLN A 105 15.38 5.74 -18.49
C GLN A 105 15.99 6.33 -17.21
N SER A 106 17.17 5.82 -16.82
CA SER A 106 17.89 6.22 -15.61
C SER A 106 18.80 7.44 -15.78
N GLY A 107 18.89 8.02 -16.99
CA GLY A 107 19.93 9.00 -17.36
C GLY A 107 19.95 10.31 -16.53
N ASP A 108 18.84 10.70 -15.91
CA ASP A 108 18.78 11.89 -15.06
C ASP A 108 19.19 11.64 -13.60
N PHE A 109 19.33 10.37 -13.21
CA PHE A 109 19.75 9.95 -11.87
C PHE A 109 21.26 9.78 -11.85
N PHE A 110 21.91 10.32 -10.82
CA PHE A 110 23.33 10.01 -10.56
C PHE A 110 23.45 8.89 -9.53
N ALA A 111 24.64 8.30 -9.37
CA ALA A 111 24.82 7.12 -8.54
C ALA A 111 24.36 7.31 -7.07
N GLY A 112 24.59 8.48 -6.48
CA GLY A 112 24.18 8.77 -5.10
C GLY A 112 22.67 8.94 -4.89
N HIS A 113 21.86 8.92 -5.97
CA HIS A 113 20.39 8.85 -5.85
C HIS A 113 19.87 7.44 -5.56
N TRP A 114 20.71 6.42 -5.74
CA TRP A 114 20.38 5.04 -5.42
C TRP A 114 20.80 4.69 -3.99
N LEU A 115 20.09 3.74 -3.39
CA LEU A 115 20.41 3.25 -2.07
C LEU A 115 21.36 2.05 -2.17
N TYR A 116 22.49 2.14 -1.47
CA TYR A 116 23.48 1.07 -1.36
C TYR A 116 23.44 0.42 0.02
N HIS A 117 23.90 -0.83 0.09
CA HIS A 117 24.37 -1.39 1.35
C HIS A 117 25.74 -0.80 1.70
N ASN A 118 26.14 -0.87 2.97
CA ASN A 118 27.56 -0.74 3.29
C ASN A 118 28.39 -1.78 2.50
N GLY A 119 29.52 -1.34 1.99
CA GLY A 119 30.41 -2.05 1.09
C GLY A 119 31.83 -2.26 1.64
N ALA A 120 32.78 -2.49 0.74
CA ALA A 120 34.17 -2.81 1.06
C ALA A 120 35.16 -1.94 0.29
N ARG A 121 36.30 -1.63 0.91
CA ARG A 121 37.43 -0.97 0.24
C ARG A 121 38.03 -1.88 -0.83
N ILE A 122 38.38 -1.30 -1.97
CA ILE A 122 39.09 -1.98 -3.06
C ILE A 122 40.59 -2.00 -2.74
N LEU A 123 41.20 -3.19 -2.81
CA LEU A 123 42.58 -3.45 -2.36
C LEU A 123 43.61 -3.54 -3.50
N SER A 124 43.16 -3.54 -4.76
CA SER A 124 44.03 -3.59 -5.94
C SER A 124 43.63 -2.54 -6.96
N ASP A 125 44.58 -2.08 -7.78
CA ASP A 125 44.26 -1.21 -8.91
C ASP A 125 43.28 -1.93 -9.84
N VAL A 126 42.24 -1.21 -10.25
CA VAL A 126 41.23 -1.67 -11.20
C VAL A 126 41.43 -0.87 -12.48
N PRO A 127 41.69 -1.51 -13.63
CA PRO A 127 41.89 -0.78 -14.89
C PRO A 127 40.56 -0.26 -15.46
N ALA A 128 40.65 0.81 -16.26
CA ALA A 128 39.56 1.31 -17.09
C ALA A 128 39.39 0.44 -18.36
N ALA A 129 39.06 -0.84 -18.17
CA ALA A 129 38.89 -1.80 -19.25
C ALA A 129 37.45 -2.37 -19.26
N PRO A 130 36.85 -2.59 -20.44
CA PRO A 130 35.58 -3.28 -20.56
C PRO A 130 35.73 -4.79 -20.29
N GLY A 131 34.60 -5.49 -20.22
CA GLY A 131 34.57 -6.96 -20.02
C GLY A 131 34.47 -7.36 -18.55
N GLU A 132 35.01 -8.52 -18.21
CA GLU A 132 35.05 -9.00 -16.82
C GLU A 132 36.37 -8.60 -16.14
N THR A 133 36.31 -8.25 -14.86
CA THR A 133 37.48 -7.89 -14.06
C THR A 133 37.40 -8.51 -12.67
N ASP A 134 38.53 -9.05 -12.21
CA ASP A 134 38.72 -9.46 -10.82
C ASP A 134 39.16 -8.26 -9.98
N ILE A 135 38.41 -7.99 -8.92
CA ILE A 135 38.65 -6.87 -8.00
C ILE A 135 38.90 -7.45 -6.61
N ARG A 136 40.07 -7.18 -6.03
CA ARG A 136 40.34 -7.53 -4.63
C ARG A 136 39.62 -6.52 -3.72
N VAL A 137 38.87 -7.01 -2.75
CA VAL A 137 38.09 -6.21 -1.81
C VAL A 137 38.37 -6.62 -0.36
N GLU A 138 38.17 -5.71 0.58
CA GLU A 138 38.44 -5.95 2.00
C GLU A 138 37.60 -7.09 2.60
N ASP A 139 36.30 -7.09 2.30
CA ASP A 139 35.34 -8.12 2.70
C ASP A 139 34.44 -8.53 1.52
N PRO A 140 34.72 -9.67 0.86
CA PRO A 140 33.91 -10.17 -0.26
C PRO A 140 32.52 -10.68 0.19
N ARG A 141 32.28 -10.88 1.49
CA ARG A 141 31.02 -11.47 2.01
C ARG A 141 29.83 -10.50 1.96
N LEU A 142 30.10 -9.21 1.71
CA LEU A 142 29.06 -8.19 1.55
C LEU A 142 28.30 -8.31 0.22
N PHE A 143 28.86 -9.05 -0.75
CA PHE A 143 28.33 -9.23 -2.10
C PHE A 143 27.71 -10.62 -2.27
N ARG A 144 26.60 -10.73 -2.99
CA ARG A 144 25.81 -11.97 -3.09
C ARG A 144 25.44 -12.33 -4.53
N VAL A 145 25.55 -13.63 -4.81
CA VAL A 145 25.07 -14.29 -6.02
C VAL A 145 23.79 -15.08 -5.73
N ASN A 146 23.04 -15.47 -6.77
CA ASN A 146 21.83 -16.29 -6.65
C ASN A 146 20.76 -15.71 -5.71
N ILE A 147 20.58 -14.39 -5.76
CA ILE A 147 19.59 -13.62 -5.02
C ILE A 147 18.30 -13.38 -5.83
N GLY A 148 17.41 -12.55 -5.27
CA GLY A 148 16.14 -12.17 -5.85
C GLY A 148 15.06 -13.24 -5.68
N ARG A 149 13.85 -12.92 -6.17
CA ARG A 149 12.66 -13.78 -6.04
C ARG A 149 12.86 -15.21 -6.55
N TYR A 150 13.62 -15.39 -7.62
CA TYR A 150 13.84 -16.69 -8.27
C TYR A 150 15.21 -17.31 -7.96
N LYS A 151 16.01 -16.71 -7.04
CA LYS A 151 17.33 -17.19 -6.62
C LYS A 151 18.31 -17.48 -7.77
N ASN A 152 18.24 -16.67 -8.82
CA ASN A 152 19.02 -16.84 -10.05
C ASN A 152 19.63 -15.53 -10.57
N ALA A 153 19.52 -14.45 -9.80
CA ALA A 153 20.12 -13.16 -10.12
C ALA A 153 21.37 -12.92 -9.27
N ASN A 154 22.33 -12.17 -9.80
CA ASN A 154 23.45 -11.67 -9.02
C ASN A 154 23.27 -10.17 -8.74
N GLU A 155 23.91 -9.67 -7.70
CA GLU A 155 23.85 -8.26 -7.35
C GLU A 155 24.44 -7.34 -8.42
N ASP A 156 23.88 -6.15 -8.49
CA ASP A 156 24.54 -5.01 -9.09
C ASP A 156 25.34 -4.25 -8.03
N ILE A 157 26.48 -3.72 -8.44
CA ILE A 157 27.46 -3.09 -7.55
C ILE A 157 27.81 -1.71 -8.10
N GLY A 158 27.83 -0.72 -7.23
CA GLY A 158 28.46 0.57 -7.49
C GLY A 158 29.94 0.52 -7.08
N LEU A 159 30.82 0.93 -7.99
CA LEU A 159 32.22 1.23 -7.69
C LEU A 159 32.37 2.75 -7.62
N CYS A 160 33.05 3.27 -6.61
CA CYS A 160 33.32 4.70 -6.48
C CYS A 160 34.69 4.98 -5.88
N GLU A 161 35.17 6.21 -6.02
CA GLU A 161 36.36 6.68 -5.33
C GLU A 161 36.04 6.98 -3.86
N LEU A 162 37.07 7.04 -3.02
CA LEU A 162 36.97 7.55 -1.66
C LEU A 162 37.43 9.01 -1.62
N ASP A 163 36.72 9.85 -0.87
CA ASP A 163 37.12 11.23 -0.61
C ASP A 163 38.32 11.33 0.34
N GLU A 164 38.73 12.56 0.66
CA GLU A 164 39.86 12.83 1.55
C GLU A 164 39.63 12.32 2.98
N GLN A 165 38.37 12.23 3.41
CA GLN A 165 37.94 11.70 4.70
C GLN A 165 37.77 10.17 4.67
N GLY A 166 37.95 9.55 3.50
CA GLY A 166 37.82 8.12 3.30
C GLY A 166 36.38 7.63 3.16
N LYS A 167 35.42 8.52 2.85
CA LYS A 167 34.01 8.20 2.59
C LYS A 167 33.76 7.98 1.09
N PRO A 168 32.74 7.19 0.71
CA PRO A 168 32.36 6.99 -0.69
C PRO A 168 31.99 8.29 -1.45
N ASP A 169 32.62 8.56 -2.59
CA ASP A 169 32.25 9.65 -3.51
C ASP A 169 31.54 9.11 -4.77
N TRP A 170 30.21 9.08 -4.70
CA TRP A 170 29.36 8.62 -5.79
C TRP A 170 29.31 9.55 -7.01
N ARG A 171 30.00 10.70 -7.03
CA ARG A 171 30.15 11.52 -8.25
C ARG A 171 31.13 10.89 -9.24
N ARG A 172 32.04 10.06 -8.75
CA ARG A 172 33.08 9.39 -9.54
C ARG A 172 32.87 7.88 -9.47
N SER A 173 31.82 7.43 -10.13
CA SER A 173 31.35 6.05 -10.02
C SER A 173 31.27 5.29 -11.35
N GLU A 174 31.25 3.97 -11.25
CA GLU A 174 30.89 3.02 -12.30
C GLU A 174 29.88 2.02 -11.75
N GLN A 175 28.90 1.61 -12.56
CA GLN A 175 27.97 0.54 -12.19
C GLN A 175 28.41 -0.76 -12.87
N VAL A 176 28.48 -1.84 -12.10
CA VAL A 176 28.93 -3.16 -12.56
C VAL A 176 27.95 -4.24 -12.13
N ARG A 177 28.01 -5.41 -12.79
CA ARG A 177 27.21 -6.58 -12.41
C ARG A 177 28.12 -7.64 -11.82
N LEU A 178 27.75 -8.19 -10.67
CA LEU A 178 28.49 -9.28 -10.05
C LEU A 178 28.37 -10.57 -10.88
N VAL A 179 29.51 -11.21 -11.13
CA VAL A 179 29.60 -12.52 -11.80
C VAL A 179 29.83 -13.62 -10.78
N SER A 180 30.81 -13.46 -9.90
CA SER A 180 31.12 -14.44 -8.85
C SER A 180 31.83 -13.81 -7.65
N VAL A 181 31.84 -14.55 -6.53
CA VAL A 181 32.52 -14.17 -5.29
C VAL A 181 33.49 -15.27 -4.89
N ASP A 182 34.76 -14.91 -4.67
CA ASP A 182 35.79 -15.76 -4.09
C ASP A 182 36.17 -15.24 -2.70
N ALA A 183 35.49 -15.79 -1.69
CA ALA A 183 35.69 -15.38 -0.30
C ALA A 183 37.10 -15.69 0.22
N LYS A 184 37.74 -16.75 -0.30
CA LYS A 184 39.08 -17.19 0.15
C LYS A 184 40.16 -16.23 -0.32
N ASN A 185 40.08 -15.80 -1.58
CA ASN A 185 41.06 -14.90 -2.18
C ASN A 185 40.72 -13.42 -2.03
N LYS A 186 39.59 -13.11 -1.37
CA LYS A 186 39.08 -11.75 -1.20
C LYS A 186 38.84 -11.03 -2.52
N THR A 187 38.24 -11.74 -3.48
CA THR A 187 38.03 -11.25 -4.84
C THR A 187 36.58 -11.35 -5.23
N ILE A 188 36.08 -10.31 -5.91
CA ILE A 188 34.82 -10.37 -6.66
C ILE A 188 35.13 -10.26 -8.15
N ARG A 189 34.44 -11.05 -8.98
CA ARG A 189 34.47 -10.89 -10.43
C ARG A 189 33.25 -10.11 -10.87
N VAL A 190 33.45 -9.07 -11.67
CA VAL A 190 32.37 -8.20 -12.12
C VAL A 190 32.42 -7.99 -13.63
N ALA A 191 31.25 -7.91 -14.27
CA ALA A 191 31.10 -7.38 -15.61
C ALA A 191 31.03 -5.85 -15.54
N ARG A 192 31.97 -5.18 -16.22
CA ARG A 192 32.22 -3.73 -16.16
C ARG A 192 31.25 -2.93 -17.02
N ALA A 193 31.18 -1.62 -16.79
CA ALA A 193 30.45 -0.65 -17.62
C ALA A 193 28.97 -1.03 -17.89
N GLN A 194 28.26 -1.39 -16.83
CA GLN A 194 26.85 -1.74 -16.92
C GLN A 194 25.96 -0.50 -16.81
N TYR A 195 24.70 -0.65 -17.23
CA TYR A 195 23.63 0.32 -17.01
C TYR A 195 23.93 1.75 -17.50
N GLY A 196 24.62 1.86 -18.64
CA GLY A 196 24.94 3.14 -19.26
C GLY A 196 26.18 3.84 -18.70
N THR A 197 26.92 3.21 -17.77
CA THR A 197 28.22 3.74 -17.30
C THR A 197 29.38 3.33 -18.21
N SER A 198 30.54 3.97 -18.05
CA SER A 198 31.78 3.63 -18.78
C SER A 198 32.84 3.06 -17.83
N PRO A 199 33.77 2.20 -18.31
CA PRO A 199 34.83 1.68 -17.45
C PRO A 199 35.67 2.80 -16.86
N ARG A 200 35.94 2.73 -15.56
CA ARG A 200 36.82 3.66 -14.84
C ARG A 200 38.00 2.94 -14.22
N ALA A 201 39.11 3.68 -14.07
CA ALA A 201 40.24 3.19 -13.31
C ALA A 201 40.04 3.56 -11.84
N PHE A 202 40.26 2.61 -10.93
CA PHE A 202 40.20 2.84 -9.49
C PHE A 202 41.53 2.44 -8.86
N LYS A 203 42.03 3.27 -7.93
CA LYS A 203 43.31 3.03 -7.26
C LYS A 203 43.15 2.19 -5.99
N ALA A 204 44.09 1.28 -5.79
CA ALA A 204 44.16 0.44 -4.60
C ALA A 204 44.10 1.30 -3.32
N GLY A 205 43.23 0.92 -2.39
CA GLY A 205 43.04 1.61 -1.11
C GLY A 205 42.32 2.96 -1.20
N LYS A 206 41.98 3.44 -2.39
CA LYS A 206 41.35 4.75 -2.66
C LYS A 206 39.98 4.65 -3.35
N ALA A 207 39.41 3.45 -3.36
CA ALA A 207 38.12 3.19 -3.95
C ALA A 207 37.31 2.19 -3.14
N TYR A 208 36.02 2.13 -3.43
CA TYR A 208 35.01 1.42 -2.67
C TYR A 208 34.05 0.68 -3.61
N ALA A 209 33.57 -0.46 -3.16
CA ALA A 209 32.57 -1.26 -3.86
C ALA A 209 31.38 -1.52 -2.93
N ALA A 210 30.16 -1.21 -3.36
CA ALA A 210 28.95 -1.40 -2.57
C ALA A 210 27.83 -2.02 -3.41
N ALA A 211 27.14 -3.02 -2.86
CA ALA A 211 25.98 -3.62 -3.51
C ALA A 211 24.76 -2.69 -3.44
N HIS A 212 23.99 -2.60 -4.52
CA HIS A 212 22.70 -1.92 -4.50
C HIS A 212 21.72 -2.60 -3.54
N VAL A 213 20.91 -1.80 -2.85
CA VAL A 213 19.70 -2.32 -2.21
C VAL A 213 18.67 -2.58 -3.31
N THR A 214 18.16 -3.81 -3.35
CA THR A 214 17.31 -4.28 -4.46
C THR A 214 16.08 -5.05 -4.01
N GLU A 215 15.08 -5.07 -4.88
CA GLU A 215 13.91 -5.95 -4.79
C GLU A 215 13.61 -6.63 -6.14
N GLY A 216 12.66 -7.57 -6.13
CA GLY A 216 12.30 -8.36 -7.31
C GLY A 216 13.33 -9.45 -7.66
N PRO A 217 13.53 -9.77 -8.95
CA PRO A 217 12.73 -9.29 -10.09
C PRO A 217 11.26 -9.73 -9.99
N TRP A 218 10.34 -8.92 -10.51
CA TRP A 218 8.88 -9.16 -10.44
C TRP A 218 8.30 -9.85 -11.70
N GLY A 219 9.17 -10.46 -12.50
CA GLY A 219 8.84 -11.31 -13.65
C GLY A 219 10.07 -12.08 -14.11
N LYS A 220 9.89 -13.18 -14.85
CA LYS A 220 11.01 -14.04 -15.29
C LYS A 220 12.03 -13.32 -16.19
N ASN A 221 11.60 -12.27 -16.88
CA ASN A 221 12.43 -11.45 -17.77
C ASN A 221 12.76 -10.06 -17.18
N SER A 222 12.30 -9.79 -15.94
CA SER A 222 12.61 -8.53 -15.25
C SER A 222 14.01 -8.60 -14.63
N HIS A 223 14.59 -7.42 -14.41
CA HIS A 223 15.86 -7.28 -13.68
C HIS A 223 15.59 -6.98 -12.19
N LEU A 224 16.64 -7.05 -11.36
CA LEU A 224 16.56 -6.52 -9.99
C LEU A 224 16.30 -5.02 -10.04
N LEU A 225 15.37 -4.53 -9.23
CA LEU A 225 15.08 -3.10 -9.18
C LEU A 225 15.99 -2.42 -8.16
N TRP A 226 16.51 -1.24 -8.49
CA TRP A 226 17.34 -0.43 -7.59
C TRP A 226 16.48 0.49 -6.75
N HIS A 227 16.70 0.47 -5.43
CA HIS A 227 15.98 1.32 -4.51
C HIS A 227 16.37 2.79 -4.67
N TYR A 228 15.38 3.68 -4.64
CA TYR A 228 15.57 5.11 -4.49
C TYR A 228 16.09 5.43 -3.08
N ASN A 229 17.06 6.33 -2.98
CA ASN A 229 17.49 6.86 -1.69
C ASN A 229 16.67 8.12 -1.34
N TYR A 230 15.58 7.92 -0.59
CA TYR A 230 14.75 9.03 -0.12
C TYR A 230 15.33 9.78 1.07
N CYS A 231 16.41 9.30 1.70
CA CYS A 231 16.92 9.88 2.95
C CYS A 231 17.24 11.37 2.82
N THR A 232 16.86 12.15 3.83
CA THR A 232 17.12 13.60 3.85
C THR A 232 18.61 13.94 3.92
N ALA A 233 19.44 13.00 4.39
CA ALA A 233 20.89 13.09 4.41
C ALA A 233 21.57 12.51 3.16
N ALA A 234 20.81 11.98 2.19
CA ALA A 234 21.36 11.35 1.00
C ALA A 234 22.19 12.32 0.13
N PRO A 235 23.18 11.81 -0.63
CA PRO A 235 23.96 12.61 -1.56
C PRO A 235 23.11 13.40 -2.56
N ARG A 236 23.60 14.57 -2.92
CA ARG A 236 23.01 15.46 -3.93
C ARG A 236 23.84 15.48 -5.21
N ASP A 237 23.16 15.62 -6.34
CA ASP A 237 23.82 15.75 -7.63
C ASP A 237 24.56 17.09 -7.77
N SER A 238 25.24 17.31 -8.90
CA SER A 238 25.96 18.57 -9.16
C SER A 238 25.06 19.81 -9.24
N LYS A 239 23.74 19.64 -9.37
CA LYS A 239 22.72 20.70 -9.33
C LYS A 239 22.09 20.86 -7.95
N GLY A 240 22.55 20.10 -6.95
CA GLY A 240 22.01 20.11 -5.59
C GLY A 240 20.71 19.31 -5.40
N ARG A 241 20.28 18.54 -6.41
CA ARG A 241 19.01 17.78 -6.39
C ARG A 241 19.14 16.48 -5.62
N THR A 242 18.12 16.13 -4.84
CA THR A 242 17.97 14.81 -4.23
C THR A 242 17.35 13.81 -5.22
N CYS A 243 17.32 12.52 -4.85
CA CYS A 243 16.62 11.50 -5.63
C CYS A 243 15.13 11.84 -5.82
N ALA A 244 14.49 12.32 -4.74
CA ALA A 244 13.09 12.75 -4.77
C ALA A 244 12.84 13.89 -5.77
N ASP A 245 13.77 14.85 -5.90
CA ASP A 245 13.63 15.95 -6.87
C ASP A 245 13.59 15.43 -8.31
N VAL A 246 14.51 14.53 -8.65
CA VAL A 246 14.59 13.93 -9.99
C VAL A 246 13.38 13.06 -10.28
N LEU A 247 12.95 12.24 -9.32
CA LEU A 247 11.79 11.37 -9.49
C LEU A 247 10.48 12.17 -9.64
N VAL A 248 10.30 13.23 -8.87
CA VAL A 248 9.15 14.14 -9.01
C VAL A 248 9.13 14.79 -10.39
N GLU A 249 10.28 15.26 -10.86
CA GLU A 249 10.38 15.88 -12.20
C GLU A 249 10.01 14.88 -13.30
N ASP A 250 10.51 13.65 -13.24
CA ASP A 250 10.21 12.61 -14.23
C ASP A 250 8.73 12.24 -14.24
N ILE A 251 8.16 11.92 -13.08
CA ILE A 251 6.74 11.54 -12.97
C ILE A 251 5.86 12.70 -13.42
N ALA A 252 6.07 13.90 -12.88
CA ALA A 252 5.21 15.05 -13.19
C ALA A 252 5.26 15.43 -14.68
N ARG A 253 6.41 15.28 -15.35
CA ARG A 253 6.52 15.53 -16.79
C ARG A 253 5.60 14.61 -17.61
N ARG A 254 5.42 13.35 -17.20
CA ARG A 254 4.53 12.40 -17.90
C ARG A 254 3.04 12.73 -17.74
N PHE A 255 2.65 13.29 -16.60
CA PHE A 255 1.27 13.68 -16.30
C PHE A 255 0.88 15.10 -16.74
N ARG A 256 1.87 15.94 -17.06
CA ARG A 256 1.66 17.29 -17.62
C ARG A 256 1.00 17.21 -19.01
N ARG A 257 0.38 18.30 -19.44
CA ARG A 257 -0.20 18.41 -20.79
C ARG A 257 0.84 18.08 -21.85
N GLY A 258 0.52 17.14 -22.74
CA GLY A 258 1.43 16.64 -23.78
C GLY A 258 2.32 15.47 -23.36
N GLY A 259 2.37 15.13 -22.05
CA GLY A 259 2.98 13.91 -21.57
C GLY A 259 2.15 12.67 -21.89
N GLU A 260 2.80 11.50 -21.92
CA GLU A 260 2.18 10.23 -22.31
C GLU A 260 1.09 9.73 -21.34
N LEU A 261 1.09 10.23 -20.10
CA LEU A 261 0.11 9.91 -19.06
C LEU A 261 -0.85 11.09 -18.78
N ALA A 262 -0.90 12.09 -19.66
CA ALA A 262 -1.69 13.31 -19.44
C ALA A 262 -3.19 13.06 -19.18
N LEU A 263 -3.74 11.94 -19.64
CA LEU A 263 -5.15 11.59 -19.41
C LEU A 263 -5.39 10.77 -18.14
N PHE A 264 -4.37 10.19 -17.53
CA PHE A 264 -4.54 9.40 -16.31
C PHE A 264 -5.07 10.27 -15.17
N ASP A 265 -5.98 9.72 -14.37
CA ASP A 265 -6.56 10.45 -13.24
C ASP A 265 -5.55 10.59 -12.09
N GLY A 266 -4.57 9.68 -12.02
CA GLY A 266 -3.58 9.69 -10.97
C GLY A 266 -2.60 8.53 -11.00
N ILE A 267 -1.92 8.38 -9.86
CA ILE A 267 -0.88 7.39 -9.61
C ILE A 267 -1.13 6.72 -8.25
N GLN A 268 -0.97 5.41 -8.23
CA GLN A 268 -0.82 4.57 -7.05
C GLN A 268 0.62 4.11 -6.99
N PHE A 269 1.26 4.31 -5.84
CA PHE A 269 2.56 3.70 -5.55
C PHE A 269 2.40 2.29 -4.98
N ASP A 270 2.72 1.29 -5.81
CA ASP A 270 2.96 -0.11 -5.42
C ASP A 270 4.20 -0.13 -4.54
N VAL A 271 3.99 -0.36 -3.25
CA VAL A 271 4.96 -0.20 -2.15
C VAL A 271 5.68 1.18 -2.13
N LEU A 272 5.44 1.97 -1.09
CA LEU A 272 6.24 3.16 -0.77
C LEU A 272 6.56 3.17 0.73
N LYS A 273 7.66 2.48 1.08
CA LYS A 273 7.97 2.11 2.47
C LYS A 273 8.40 3.31 3.29
N HIS A 274 7.97 3.34 4.54
CA HIS A 274 8.39 4.36 5.50
C HIS A 274 9.82 4.13 6.05
N ARG A 275 10.39 2.94 5.83
CA ARG A 275 11.75 2.57 6.23
C ARG A 275 12.46 1.82 5.09
N PRO A 276 13.78 1.93 4.96
CA PRO A 276 14.52 1.07 4.04
C PRO A 276 14.54 -0.38 4.57
N PRO A 277 14.96 -1.37 3.75
CA PRO A 277 15.11 -2.75 4.20
C PRO A 277 16.04 -2.87 5.43
N GLN A 278 15.72 -3.77 6.36
CA GLN A 278 16.51 -3.92 7.60
C GLN A 278 17.91 -4.52 7.35
N VAL A 279 18.82 -4.23 8.29
CA VAL A 279 20.16 -4.84 8.37
C VAL A 279 20.03 -6.37 8.51
N ARG A 280 20.73 -7.13 7.66
CA ARG A 280 20.74 -8.60 7.72
C ARG A 280 22.11 -9.16 7.38
N GLN A 281 22.61 -10.05 8.25
CA GLN A 281 23.85 -10.80 8.05
C GLN A 281 25.07 -9.88 7.77
N GLY A 282 25.28 -8.87 8.62
CA GLY A 282 26.46 -8.01 8.58
C GLY A 282 26.44 -6.90 7.52
N ARG A 283 25.36 -6.77 6.74
CA ARG A 283 25.15 -5.62 5.84
C ARG A 283 23.81 -4.93 6.08
N GLY A 284 23.79 -3.62 5.93
CA GLY A 284 22.63 -2.76 6.11
C GLY A 284 22.61 -1.63 5.08
N PRO A 285 21.47 -0.97 4.85
CA PRO A 285 21.42 0.24 4.03
C PRO A 285 22.32 1.33 4.63
N ASP A 286 23.06 2.00 3.75
CA ASP A 286 23.88 3.18 4.01
C ASP A 286 23.20 4.34 3.28
N THR A 287 22.34 5.08 3.99
CA THR A 287 21.46 6.07 3.37
C THR A 287 22.10 7.46 3.27
N ASP A 288 23.05 7.82 4.13
CA ASP A 288 23.84 9.04 4.00
C ASP A 288 25.12 8.88 3.15
N ALA A 289 25.40 7.63 2.74
CA ALA A 289 26.48 7.23 1.86
C ALA A 289 27.89 7.45 2.43
N ASP A 290 28.05 7.31 3.75
CA ASP A 290 29.33 7.46 4.43
C ASP A 290 30.17 6.17 4.53
N GLY A 291 29.62 5.05 4.03
CA GLY A 291 30.22 3.73 4.05
C GLY A 291 29.82 2.88 5.25
N GLN A 292 28.99 3.38 6.17
CA GLN A 292 28.47 2.65 7.33
C GLN A 292 26.96 2.44 7.23
N PRO A 293 26.43 1.30 7.71
CA PRO A 293 24.98 1.08 7.69
C PRO A 293 24.29 1.93 8.76
N ASP A 294 23.36 2.78 8.35
CA ASP A 294 22.58 3.67 9.22
C ASP A 294 21.09 3.25 9.33
N GLY A 295 20.64 2.35 8.45
CA GLY A 295 19.24 1.89 8.40
C GLY A 295 18.22 3.00 8.15
N GLY A 296 18.63 4.15 7.59
CA GLY A 296 17.77 5.32 7.38
C GLY A 296 17.53 6.17 8.62
N VAL A 297 18.32 5.99 9.69
CA VAL A 297 18.22 6.78 10.92
C VAL A 297 19.41 7.72 11.05
N THR A 298 19.15 9.02 11.14
CA THR A 298 20.17 10.06 11.33
C THR A 298 19.79 10.88 12.56
N GLY A 299 20.70 11.04 13.52
CA GLY A 299 20.41 11.80 14.75
C GLY A 299 19.24 11.26 15.59
N GLY A 300 18.99 9.94 15.52
CA GLY A 300 17.91 9.27 16.25
C GLY A 300 16.51 9.39 15.62
N VAL A 301 16.38 10.01 14.43
CA VAL A 301 15.12 10.11 13.70
C VAL A 301 15.16 9.32 12.39
N ASN A 302 14.01 8.80 11.95
CA ASN A 302 13.87 8.09 10.67
C ASN A 302 13.95 9.07 9.49
N ALA A 303 15.17 9.49 9.15
CA ALA A 303 15.48 10.43 8.08
C ALA A 303 15.02 9.94 6.70
N TYR A 304 14.98 8.62 6.48
CA TYR A 304 14.41 8.03 5.28
C TYR A 304 12.89 8.24 5.18
N GLY A 305 12.15 7.90 6.24
CA GLY A 305 10.70 8.07 6.28
C GLY A 305 10.25 9.52 6.18
N ILE A 306 11.01 10.45 6.77
CA ILE A 306 10.81 11.89 6.59
C ILE A 306 10.98 12.28 5.12
N GLY A 307 12.04 11.78 4.47
CA GLY A 307 12.29 12.05 3.06
C GLY A 307 11.23 11.48 2.10
N VAL A 308 10.59 10.36 2.44
CA VAL A 308 9.42 9.85 1.72
C VAL A 308 8.24 10.84 1.81
N VAL A 309 7.99 11.43 2.98
CA VAL A 309 6.95 12.47 3.14
C VAL A 309 7.30 13.72 2.32
N GLU A 310 8.57 14.13 2.29
CA GLU A 310 9.03 15.23 1.45
C GLU A 310 8.83 14.95 -0.05
N PHE A 311 9.11 13.72 -0.49
CA PHE A 311 8.82 13.28 -1.86
C PHE A 311 7.33 13.42 -2.18
N CYS A 312 6.45 12.88 -1.33
CA CYS A 312 4.99 13.00 -1.51
C CYS A 312 4.55 14.47 -1.56
N ARG A 313 5.10 15.34 -0.70
CA ARG A 313 4.76 16.77 -0.67
C ARG A 313 5.14 17.46 -1.97
N LYS A 314 6.36 17.22 -2.47
CA LYS A 314 6.84 17.76 -3.75
C LYS A 314 6.03 17.24 -4.93
N LEU A 315 5.70 15.95 -4.95
CA LEU A 315 4.87 15.36 -6.00
C LEU A 315 3.46 15.96 -6.02
N ARG A 316 2.84 16.12 -4.84
CA ARG A 316 1.54 16.80 -4.72
C ARG A 316 1.59 18.21 -5.27
N ALA A 317 2.64 18.98 -4.97
CA ALA A 317 2.81 20.32 -5.51
C ALA A 317 2.95 20.31 -7.05
N ALA A 318 3.63 19.31 -7.61
CA ALA A 318 3.81 19.16 -9.05
C ALA A 318 2.57 18.62 -9.79
N MET A 319 1.66 17.93 -9.08
CA MET A 319 0.46 17.29 -9.61
C MET A 319 -0.77 17.58 -8.73
N PRO A 320 -1.18 18.87 -8.58
CA PRO A 320 -2.19 19.26 -7.60
C PRO A 320 -3.55 18.59 -7.83
N ASP A 321 -3.94 18.41 -9.09
CA ASP A 321 -5.27 17.95 -9.51
C ASP A 321 -5.35 16.44 -9.82
N ARG A 322 -4.34 15.65 -9.41
CA ARG A 322 -4.27 14.21 -9.67
C ARG A 322 -4.52 13.42 -8.40
N TYR A 323 -5.06 12.22 -8.52
CA TYR A 323 -5.06 11.26 -7.41
C TYR A 323 -3.61 10.79 -7.18
N ILE A 324 -3.15 10.85 -5.93
CA ILE A 324 -1.87 10.31 -5.51
C ILE A 324 -2.14 9.42 -4.31
N LEU A 325 -1.86 8.15 -4.49
CA LEU A 325 -2.17 7.08 -3.55
C LEU A 325 -0.91 6.24 -3.34
N ALA A 326 -0.84 5.50 -2.24
CA ALA A 326 0.25 4.58 -2.01
C ALA A 326 -0.15 3.47 -1.05
N ASP A 327 0.42 2.29 -1.23
CA ASP A 327 0.60 1.31 -0.15
C ASP A 327 1.79 1.74 0.75
N GLY A 328 2.02 1.07 1.87
CA GLY A 328 3.29 1.16 2.57
C GLY A 328 3.62 0.02 3.52
N MET A 329 3.70 -1.24 3.09
CA MET A 329 4.02 -2.38 3.98
C MET A 329 5.49 -2.44 4.46
N ASP A 330 5.96 -1.90 5.58
CA ASP A 330 5.37 -1.36 6.83
C ASP A 330 6.34 -0.24 7.37
N ALA A 331 6.16 0.47 8.50
CA ALA A 331 5.98 0.02 9.89
C ALA A 331 4.61 0.45 10.45
N GLY A 332 3.55 -0.25 10.05
CA GLY A 332 2.13 0.04 10.34
C GLY A 332 1.36 0.62 9.15
N ASN A 333 2.09 0.97 8.09
CA ASN A 333 1.75 1.41 6.74
C ASN A 333 1.63 2.91 6.49
N GLN A 334 1.41 3.31 5.22
CA GLN A 334 1.72 4.65 4.70
C GLN A 334 1.27 5.79 5.64
N ARG A 335 2.13 6.80 5.79
CA ARG A 335 2.01 7.86 6.80
C ARG A 335 2.02 9.29 6.22
N ALA A 336 1.98 9.46 4.89
CA ALA A 336 1.87 10.78 4.27
C ALA A 336 0.42 11.33 4.28
N PHE A 337 -0.17 11.40 5.48
CA PHE A 337 -1.53 11.91 5.69
C PHE A 337 -1.65 13.38 5.28
N GLY A 338 -2.84 13.80 4.81
CA GLY A 338 -3.09 15.15 4.30
C GLY A 338 -2.45 15.47 2.95
N ILE A 339 -1.51 14.66 2.46
CA ILE A 339 -0.81 14.83 1.18
C ILE A 339 -1.37 13.86 0.12
N LEU A 340 -1.46 12.58 0.46
CA LEU A 340 -2.01 11.53 -0.39
C LEU A 340 -3.54 11.50 -0.29
N ASN A 341 -4.22 11.17 -1.38
CA ASN A 341 -5.68 11.05 -1.40
C ASN A 341 -6.19 9.86 -0.59
N GLY A 342 -5.36 8.85 -0.36
CA GLY A 342 -5.76 7.64 0.35
C GLY A 342 -4.75 6.52 0.21
N ILE A 343 -5.17 5.33 0.63
CA ILE A 343 -4.35 4.11 0.65
C ILE A 343 -4.91 3.00 -0.21
N GLU A 344 -3.98 2.16 -0.63
CA GLU A 344 -4.25 0.74 -0.91
C GLU A 344 -4.03 -0.09 0.36
N SER A 345 -4.92 -1.06 0.55
CA SER A 345 -4.67 -2.23 1.40
C SER A 345 -4.53 -3.45 0.50
N GLU A 346 -3.31 -4.03 0.41
CA GLU A 346 -3.09 -5.28 -0.32
C GLU A 346 -3.59 -6.46 0.53
N GLY A 347 -4.77 -6.99 0.20
CA GLY A 347 -5.58 -7.82 1.09
C GLY A 347 -6.32 -6.99 2.15
N PHE A 348 -7.11 -7.65 2.99
CA PHE A 348 -7.79 -6.99 4.12
C PHE A 348 -7.49 -7.68 5.46
N PRO A 349 -6.92 -6.95 6.44
CA PRO A 349 -6.21 -5.68 6.25
C PRO A 349 -4.83 -5.84 5.62
N HIS A 350 -4.36 -7.08 5.44
CA HIS A 350 -3.11 -7.35 4.74
C HIS A 350 -3.14 -8.76 4.11
N LEU A 351 -2.21 -9.00 3.19
CA LEU A 351 -2.10 -10.20 2.36
C LEU A 351 -2.15 -11.55 3.10
N ARG A 352 -1.78 -11.57 4.38
CA ARG A 352 -1.60 -12.80 5.17
C ARG A 352 -2.75 -13.05 6.16
N ASP A 353 -3.81 -12.24 6.10
CA ASP A 353 -4.94 -12.36 7.01
C ASP A 353 -6.20 -12.96 6.35
N ALA A 354 -6.03 -14.09 5.66
CA ALA A 354 -7.16 -14.81 5.05
C ALA A 354 -8.19 -15.32 6.07
N GLU A 355 -7.81 -15.40 7.36
CA GLU A 355 -8.67 -15.81 8.47
C GLU A 355 -9.42 -14.65 9.14
N MET A 356 -9.18 -13.41 8.71
CA MET A 356 -9.83 -12.20 9.25
C MET A 356 -9.63 -12.06 10.75
N LYS A 357 -8.38 -12.23 11.20
CA LYS A 357 -7.94 -12.04 12.60
C LYS A 357 -7.83 -10.55 12.94
N ASP A 358 -7.34 -9.70 12.03
CA ASP A 358 -7.20 -8.24 12.22
C ASP A 358 -8.34 -7.46 11.55
N TRP A 359 -9.59 -7.86 11.82
CA TRP A 359 -10.78 -7.14 11.34
C TRP A 359 -10.78 -5.67 11.77
N SER A 360 -10.60 -5.43 13.07
CA SER A 360 -10.76 -4.10 13.65
C SER A 360 -9.61 -3.15 13.33
N GLY A 361 -8.36 -3.63 13.28
CA GLY A 361 -7.23 -2.81 12.85
C GLY A 361 -7.32 -2.44 11.38
N GLY A 362 -7.87 -3.31 10.52
CA GLY A 362 -8.22 -2.96 9.14
C GLY A 362 -9.20 -1.80 9.04
N LEU A 363 -10.32 -1.92 9.74
CA LEU A 363 -11.31 -0.84 9.79
C LEU A 363 -10.71 0.47 10.31
N ASN A 364 -9.91 0.41 11.38
CA ASN A 364 -9.26 1.58 11.97
C ASN A 364 -8.36 2.32 10.98
N ARG A 365 -7.50 1.60 10.25
CA ARG A 365 -6.61 2.19 9.23
C ARG A 365 -7.42 2.91 8.16
N HIS A 366 -8.46 2.28 7.63
CA HIS A 366 -9.29 2.88 6.59
C HIS A 366 -10.14 4.05 7.10
N PHE A 367 -10.73 3.98 8.30
CA PHE A 367 -11.47 5.11 8.89
C PHE A 367 -10.56 6.32 9.16
N PHE A 368 -9.33 6.08 9.60
CA PHE A 368 -8.37 7.15 9.81
C PHE A 368 -8.00 7.82 8.47
N TRP A 369 -7.71 7.02 7.43
CA TRP A 369 -7.45 7.54 6.08
C TRP A 369 -8.65 8.25 5.44
N ALA A 370 -9.88 7.77 5.69
CA ALA A 370 -11.10 8.43 5.25
C ALA A 370 -11.21 9.86 5.80
N ARG A 371 -10.63 10.11 6.98
CA ARG A 371 -10.68 11.40 7.67
C ARG A 371 -9.47 12.29 7.42
N GLU A 372 -8.28 11.71 7.34
CA GLU A 372 -7.00 12.42 7.27
C GLU A 372 -6.39 12.43 5.86
N GLY A 373 -6.99 11.74 4.88
CA GLY A 373 -6.55 11.79 3.48
C GLY A 373 -6.82 13.15 2.82
N LYS A 374 -6.06 13.47 1.77
CA LYS A 374 -6.28 14.66 0.95
C LYS A 374 -7.59 14.52 0.17
N ALA A 375 -8.51 15.45 0.35
CA ALA A 375 -9.74 15.48 -0.45
C ALA A 375 -9.45 15.74 -1.95
N PRO A 376 -10.19 15.10 -2.87
CA PRO A 376 -11.18 14.03 -2.62
C PRO A 376 -10.49 12.75 -2.14
N VAL A 377 -11.01 12.16 -1.07
CA VAL A 377 -10.41 10.97 -0.46
C VAL A 377 -10.77 9.74 -1.26
N PHE A 378 -9.80 8.88 -1.51
CA PHE A 378 -10.00 7.64 -2.24
C PHE A 378 -9.12 6.54 -1.65
N ASN A 379 -9.72 5.65 -0.87
CA ASN A 379 -9.08 4.45 -0.35
C ASN A 379 -9.61 3.24 -1.12
N TYR A 380 -8.82 2.18 -1.21
CA TYR A 380 -9.33 0.92 -1.74
C TYR A 380 -8.65 -0.30 -1.12
N ILE A 381 -9.36 -1.42 -1.19
CA ILE A 381 -8.87 -2.74 -0.82
C ILE A 381 -8.61 -3.51 -2.11
N ASN A 382 -7.39 -3.99 -2.29
CA ASN A 382 -7.06 -4.96 -3.32
C ASN A 382 -7.31 -6.36 -2.75
N HIS A 383 -8.50 -6.91 -3.05
CA HIS A 383 -8.93 -8.21 -2.54
C HIS A 383 -8.00 -9.31 -3.06
N LYS A 384 -7.09 -9.75 -2.18
CA LYS A 384 -6.01 -10.68 -2.44
C LYS A 384 -5.50 -11.25 -1.12
N PHE A 385 -5.26 -12.55 -1.09
CA PHE A 385 -4.55 -13.19 0.01
C PHE A 385 -3.43 -14.07 -0.55
N ASN A 386 -2.41 -14.32 0.26
CA ASN A 386 -1.37 -15.28 -0.06
C ASN A 386 -0.98 -16.13 1.15
N GLU A 387 -0.54 -17.34 0.84
CA GLU A 387 0.11 -18.26 1.76
C GLU A 387 1.40 -18.80 1.11
N PRO A 388 2.40 -19.22 1.89
CA PRO A 388 3.57 -19.88 1.33
C PRO A 388 3.18 -21.23 0.73
N ASP A 389 3.58 -21.47 -0.52
CA ASP A 389 3.52 -22.79 -1.15
C ASP A 389 4.50 -23.74 -0.43
N PRO A 390 4.04 -24.88 0.13
CA PRO A 390 4.91 -25.82 0.82
C PRO A 390 6.07 -26.38 -0.04
N ALA A 391 5.87 -26.51 -1.35
CA ALA A 391 6.86 -27.09 -2.26
C ALA A 391 7.91 -26.08 -2.72
N SER A 392 7.48 -24.86 -3.05
CA SER A 392 8.36 -23.83 -3.62
C SER A 392 8.77 -22.73 -2.65
N GLY A 393 8.05 -22.57 -1.53
CA GLY A 393 8.15 -21.43 -0.62
C GLY A 393 7.65 -20.10 -1.22
N LEU A 394 7.18 -20.12 -2.48
CA LEU A 394 6.67 -18.92 -3.14
C LEU A 394 5.23 -18.63 -2.71
N PRO A 395 4.79 -17.36 -2.73
CA PRO A 395 3.40 -17.04 -2.40
C PRO A 395 2.42 -17.68 -3.42
N LYS A 396 1.39 -18.37 -2.92
CA LYS A 396 0.23 -18.84 -3.68
C LYS A 396 -1.07 -18.28 -3.06
N PRO A 397 -2.17 -18.12 -3.82
CA PRO A 397 -3.47 -17.82 -3.23
C PRO A 397 -3.93 -18.99 -2.33
N PRO A 398 -4.41 -18.72 -1.10
CA PRO A 398 -5.04 -19.75 -0.26
C PRO A 398 -6.44 -20.08 -0.77
N GLU A 399 -6.98 -21.24 -0.37
CA GLU A 399 -8.40 -21.50 -0.50
C GLU A 399 -9.17 -20.69 0.54
N VAL A 400 -10.13 -19.89 0.11
CA VAL A 400 -10.86 -18.96 0.97
C VAL A 400 -12.36 -19.15 0.72
N PRO A 401 -13.19 -19.36 1.77
CA PRO A 401 -14.62 -19.51 1.58
C PRO A 401 -15.27 -18.18 1.16
N PHE A 402 -16.40 -18.26 0.45
CA PHE A 402 -17.14 -17.08 -0.02
C PHE A 402 -17.51 -16.09 1.09
N SER A 403 -17.72 -16.58 2.32
CA SER A 403 -18.02 -15.73 3.48
C SER A 403 -16.92 -14.72 3.78
N ILE A 404 -15.66 -15.10 3.64
CA ILE A 404 -14.49 -14.23 3.86
C ILE A 404 -14.38 -13.19 2.74
N HIS A 405 -14.66 -13.57 1.49
CA HIS A 405 -14.72 -12.61 0.39
C HIS A 405 -15.77 -11.53 0.64
N ARG A 406 -16.99 -11.93 1.03
CA ARG A 406 -18.04 -10.97 1.41
C ARG A 406 -17.63 -10.11 2.58
N LEU A 407 -16.93 -10.65 3.56
CA LEU A 407 -16.46 -9.89 4.73
C LEU A 407 -15.46 -8.80 4.33
N ALA A 408 -14.52 -9.09 3.43
CA ALA A 408 -13.63 -8.07 2.87
C ALA A 408 -14.40 -6.96 2.12
N PHE A 409 -15.41 -7.33 1.33
CA PHE A 409 -16.25 -6.36 0.63
C PHE A 409 -17.11 -5.53 1.60
N ALA A 410 -17.59 -6.13 2.69
CA ALA A 410 -18.30 -5.43 3.75
C ALA A 410 -17.41 -4.38 4.43
N ALA A 411 -16.14 -4.71 4.71
CA ALA A 411 -15.18 -3.75 5.24
C ALA A 411 -14.99 -2.54 4.30
N ALA A 412 -14.89 -2.78 2.99
CA ALA A 412 -14.78 -1.70 2.00
C ALA A 412 -15.98 -0.75 2.06
N VAL A 413 -17.20 -1.29 2.02
CA VAL A 413 -18.41 -0.45 2.04
C VAL A 413 -18.66 0.20 3.39
N PHE A 414 -18.16 -0.33 4.51
CA PHE A 414 -18.25 0.36 5.80
C PHE A 414 -17.29 1.53 5.91
N THR A 415 -16.13 1.45 5.25
CA THR A 415 -15.05 2.44 5.35
C THR A 415 -15.00 3.42 4.17
N ASP A 416 -16.03 3.40 3.32
CA ASP A 416 -16.12 4.20 2.10
C ASP A 416 -15.01 3.93 1.07
N ALA A 417 -14.29 2.81 1.23
CA ALA A 417 -13.26 2.35 0.31
C ALA A 417 -13.86 1.67 -0.93
N ALA A 418 -13.14 1.73 -2.04
CA ALA A 418 -13.43 0.91 -3.21
C ALA A 418 -12.81 -0.49 -3.08
N VAL A 419 -13.24 -1.40 -3.95
CA VAL A 419 -12.67 -2.74 -4.10
C VAL A 419 -12.05 -2.87 -5.47
N CYS A 420 -10.76 -3.20 -5.53
CA CYS A 420 -10.19 -3.88 -6.68
C CYS A 420 -9.83 -5.31 -6.26
N TYR A 421 -9.47 -6.18 -7.19
CA TYR A 421 -9.24 -7.58 -6.85
C TYR A 421 -8.21 -8.24 -7.74
N SER A 422 -7.33 -8.99 -7.09
CA SER A 422 -6.48 -10.00 -7.72
C SER A 422 -7.05 -11.40 -7.54
N PHE A 423 -7.90 -11.60 -6.53
CA PHE A 423 -8.67 -12.83 -6.36
C PHE A 423 -9.90 -12.78 -7.28
N VAL A 424 -9.73 -13.28 -8.50
CA VAL A 424 -10.75 -13.26 -9.56
C VAL A 424 -11.71 -14.43 -9.37
N PRO A 425 -13.04 -14.21 -9.34
CA PRO A 425 -14.01 -15.31 -9.28
C PRO A 425 -14.07 -16.02 -10.63
N GLU A 426 -14.63 -17.22 -10.66
CA GLU A 426 -14.82 -17.94 -11.93
C GLU A 426 -15.66 -17.08 -12.90
N PRO A 427 -15.22 -16.88 -14.16
CA PRO A 427 -15.98 -16.14 -15.16
C PRO A 427 -17.24 -16.89 -15.57
N GLU A 428 -18.33 -16.14 -15.79
CA GLU A 428 -19.54 -16.65 -16.44
C GLU A 428 -19.30 -16.88 -17.94
N PRO A 429 -20.14 -17.67 -18.64
CA PRO A 429 -20.01 -17.88 -20.07
C PRO A 429 -19.92 -16.56 -20.86
N GLY A 430 -18.87 -16.42 -21.67
CA GLY A 430 -18.59 -15.22 -22.45
C GLY A 430 -17.77 -14.14 -21.73
N GLU A 431 -17.46 -14.32 -20.45
CA GLU A 431 -16.53 -13.44 -19.73
C GLU A 431 -15.08 -13.92 -19.85
N ARG A 432 -14.16 -12.98 -20.06
CA ARG A 432 -12.72 -13.25 -19.96
C ARG A 432 -12.20 -13.19 -18.52
N ILE A 433 -12.84 -12.37 -17.70
CA ILE A 433 -12.52 -12.13 -16.28
C ILE A 433 -13.83 -12.03 -15.51
N GLY A 434 -13.98 -12.81 -14.45
CA GLY A 434 -15.14 -12.78 -13.57
C GLY A 434 -15.22 -11.48 -12.75
N VAL A 435 -16.44 -11.11 -12.37
CA VAL A 435 -16.71 -10.03 -11.42
C VAL A 435 -17.56 -10.60 -10.29
N TRP A 436 -17.20 -10.29 -9.06
CA TRP A 436 -17.91 -10.75 -7.86
C TRP A 436 -19.35 -10.24 -7.85
N ASP A 437 -20.31 -11.11 -7.53
CA ASP A 437 -21.74 -10.79 -7.54
C ASP A 437 -22.07 -9.57 -6.66
N GLU A 438 -21.44 -9.44 -5.50
CA GLU A 438 -21.61 -8.31 -4.59
C GLU A 438 -21.22 -6.98 -5.25
N LEU A 439 -20.24 -6.98 -6.17
CA LEU A 439 -19.75 -5.77 -6.85
C LEU A 439 -20.59 -5.37 -8.07
N ARG A 440 -21.46 -6.27 -8.57
CA ARG A 440 -22.26 -6.06 -9.79
C ARG A 440 -23.75 -6.42 -9.70
N LYS A 441 -24.30 -6.52 -8.48
CA LYS A 441 -25.69 -6.94 -8.24
C LYS A 441 -26.02 -8.32 -8.84
N GLY A 442 -25.10 -9.27 -8.70
CA GLY A 442 -25.24 -10.63 -9.21
C GLY A 442 -25.55 -10.68 -10.70
N THR A 443 -26.63 -11.37 -11.08
CA THR A 443 -27.03 -11.55 -12.49
C THR A 443 -27.69 -10.32 -13.12
N GLU A 444 -27.87 -9.21 -12.38
CA GLU A 444 -28.42 -7.96 -12.93
C GLU A 444 -27.35 -7.03 -13.52
N TRP A 445 -26.06 -7.28 -13.27
CA TRP A 445 -24.93 -6.57 -13.89
C TRP A 445 -24.95 -5.04 -13.67
N LYS A 446 -25.38 -4.61 -12.49
CA LYS A 446 -25.43 -3.19 -12.10
C LYS A 446 -24.36 -2.87 -11.07
N THR A 447 -23.42 -2.00 -11.43
CA THR A 447 -22.47 -1.39 -10.49
C THR A 447 -23.15 -0.30 -9.67
N GLY A 448 -22.64 0.01 -8.47
CA GLY A 448 -23.22 1.05 -7.62
C GLY A 448 -24.67 0.76 -7.18
N TRP A 449 -25.05 -0.52 -7.10
CA TRP A 449 -26.45 -0.90 -6.95
C TRP A 449 -27.05 -0.66 -5.55
N LEU A 450 -26.24 -0.60 -4.49
CA LEU A 450 -26.69 -0.24 -3.14
C LEU A 450 -27.18 1.22 -3.08
N GLY A 451 -26.69 2.09 -3.96
CA GLY A 451 -26.96 3.52 -3.92
C GLY A 451 -26.06 4.25 -2.91
N LYS A 452 -26.54 5.38 -2.39
CA LYS A 452 -25.83 6.18 -1.38
C LYS A 452 -26.03 5.61 0.02
N PRO A 453 -25.05 5.73 0.93
CA PRO A 453 -25.22 5.34 2.32
C PRO A 453 -26.28 6.25 2.99
N ALA A 454 -27.16 5.65 3.80
CA ALA A 454 -28.12 6.39 4.61
C ALA A 454 -27.46 7.02 5.85
N GLY A 455 -26.29 6.52 6.25
CA GLY A 455 -25.51 7.02 7.38
C GLY A 455 -24.17 6.30 7.53
N ALA A 456 -23.50 6.55 8.65
CA ALA A 456 -22.32 5.82 9.07
C ALA A 456 -22.65 4.34 9.37
N PRO A 457 -21.69 3.42 9.24
CA PRO A 457 -21.87 2.05 9.73
C PRO A 457 -22.16 2.05 11.24
N VAL A 458 -23.02 1.14 11.68
CA VAL A 458 -23.43 0.98 13.07
C VAL A 458 -22.83 -0.29 13.65
N ARG A 459 -22.07 -0.14 14.73
CA ARG A 459 -21.48 -1.25 15.51
C ARG A 459 -22.45 -1.65 16.62
N LEU A 460 -22.97 -2.87 16.57
CA LEU A 460 -23.98 -3.33 17.54
C LEU A 460 -23.43 -3.50 18.96
N ALA A 461 -22.11 -3.67 19.10
CA ALA A 461 -21.45 -3.71 20.40
C ALA A 461 -21.64 -2.41 21.21
N GLU A 462 -21.64 -1.25 20.56
CA GLU A 462 -21.81 0.06 21.22
C GLU A 462 -23.24 0.30 21.72
N ARG A 463 -24.20 -0.57 21.35
CA ARG A 463 -25.56 -0.56 21.88
C ARG A 463 -25.71 -1.40 23.16
N GLN A 464 -24.65 -2.08 23.58
CA GLN A 464 -24.65 -2.92 24.77
C GLN A 464 -24.23 -2.10 26.01
N PRO A 465 -24.54 -2.59 27.23
CA PRO A 465 -24.04 -1.97 28.45
C PRO A 465 -22.52 -1.86 28.48
N GLU A 466 -22.01 -0.68 28.83
CA GLU A 466 -20.55 -0.44 28.95
C GLU A 466 -19.98 -1.13 30.21
N LEU A 467 -18.92 -1.92 30.04
CA LEU A 467 -18.25 -2.64 31.11
C LEU A 467 -17.40 -1.73 32.01
N LEU A 468 -16.81 -0.68 31.44
CA LEU A 468 -15.83 0.16 32.13
C LEU A 468 -16.45 1.28 32.96
N LYS A 469 -17.71 1.65 32.69
CA LYS A 469 -18.45 2.71 33.40
C LYS A 469 -17.62 4.00 33.55
N GLY A 470 -16.90 4.40 32.49
CA GLY A 470 -16.08 5.62 32.47
C GLY A 470 -14.72 5.53 33.17
N ARG A 471 -14.26 4.35 33.59
CA ARG A 471 -12.89 4.17 34.12
C ARG A 471 -11.85 4.58 33.07
N LYS A 472 -10.83 5.33 33.51
CA LYS A 472 -9.72 5.79 32.66
C LYS A 472 -8.49 4.90 32.83
N PRO A 473 -7.72 4.68 31.75
CA PRO A 473 -6.45 3.99 31.86
C PRO A 473 -5.42 4.90 32.56
N ALA A 474 -4.51 4.30 33.32
CA ALA A 474 -3.43 5.02 33.99
C ALA A 474 -2.14 4.91 33.16
N PRO A 475 -1.29 5.95 33.12
CA PRO A 475 0.06 5.83 32.58
C PRO A 475 0.82 4.70 33.27
N ALA A 476 1.62 3.96 32.51
CA ALA A 476 2.47 2.90 33.00
C ALA A 476 3.89 3.06 32.43
N PRO A 477 4.92 2.50 33.10
CA PRO A 477 6.27 2.47 32.53
C PRO A 477 6.24 1.79 31.16
N GLY A 478 6.70 2.52 30.14
CA GLY A 478 6.92 1.99 28.81
C GLY A 478 8.30 1.38 28.69
N ASP A 479 8.40 0.28 27.95
CA ASP A 479 9.64 -0.23 27.39
C ASP A 479 9.86 0.36 25.98
N GLY A 480 11.12 0.66 25.63
CA GLY A 480 11.49 1.00 24.25
C GLY A 480 11.17 2.42 23.77
N GLY A 481 10.80 3.36 24.65
CA GLY A 481 10.58 4.76 24.28
C GLY A 481 9.15 5.08 23.82
N ASP A 482 8.19 4.18 24.05
CA ASP A 482 6.77 4.39 23.79
C ASP A 482 6.01 4.87 25.03
N THR A 483 4.89 5.57 24.80
CA THR A 483 3.95 5.96 25.85
C THR A 483 2.95 4.83 26.07
N VAL A 484 2.86 4.33 27.31
CA VAL A 484 2.00 3.17 27.65
C VAL A 484 0.96 3.56 28.69
N PHE A 485 -0.27 3.08 28.50
CA PHE A 485 -1.37 3.17 29.44
C PHE A 485 -1.96 1.79 29.72
N ARG A 486 -2.39 1.54 30.96
CA ARG A 486 -3.00 0.27 31.36
C ARG A 486 -4.33 0.45 32.08
N LEU A 487 -5.25 -0.47 31.85
CA LEU A 487 -6.53 -0.56 32.54
C LEU A 487 -6.87 -2.02 32.86
N GLY A 488 -6.83 -2.37 34.14
CA GLY A 488 -7.16 -3.72 34.61
C GLY A 488 -8.65 -3.96 34.84
N GLY A 489 -9.03 -5.22 34.97
CA GLY A 489 -10.36 -5.62 35.43
C GLY A 489 -11.45 -5.54 34.36
N ILE A 490 -11.11 -5.80 33.10
CA ILE A 490 -12.12 -6.09 32.08
C ILE A 490 -12.54 -7.55 32.24
N SER A 491 -13.80 -7.76 32.64
CA SER A 491 -14.40 -9.09 32.85
C SER A 491 -15.65 -9.20 32.00
N PRO A 492 -15.54 -9.66 30.75
CA PRO A 492 -16.65 -9.66 29.81
C PRO A 492 -17.66 -10.79 30.03
N GLY A 493 -17.31 -11.82 30.81
CA GLY A 493 -18.16 -13.01 31.00
C GLY A 493 -18.27 -13.91 29.75
N GLY A 494 -17.59 -13.57 28.66
CA GLY A 494 -17.55 -14.31 27.41
C GLY A 494 -16.32 -13.96 26.57
N PRO A 495 -16.10 -14.65 25.44
CA PRO A 495 -14.89 -14.51 24.64
C PRO A 495 -14.85 -13.25 23.76
N ASP A 496 -16.01 -12.60 23.55
CA ASP A 496 -16.13 -11.42 22.69
C ASP A 496 -16.04 -10.12 23.49
N VAL A 497 -15.08 -9.27 23.14
CA VAL A 497 -14.96 -7.91 23.66
C VAL A 497 -14.72 -6.93 22.53
N PHE A 498 -15.52 -5.89 22.47
CA PHE A 498 -15.26 -4.71 21.66
C PHE A 498 -14.84 -3.55 22.54
N VAL A 499 -13.70 -2.93 22.24
CA VAL A 499 -13.16 -1.76 22.95
C VAL A 499 -13.11 -0.58 22.00
N THR A 500 -13.52 0.59 22.46
CA THR A 500 -13.25 1.86 21.76
C THR A 500 -12.25 2.68 22.54
N VAL A 501 -11.32 3.32 21.84
CA VAL A 501 -10.35 4.27 22.40
C VAL A 501 -10.43 5.56 21.62
N THR A 502 -10.76 6.64 22.31
CA THR A 502 -10.72 8.01 21.78
C THR A 502 -9.45 8.69 22.28
N ALA A 503 -8.57 9.06 21.35
CA ALA A 503 -7.27 9.63 21.68
C ALA A 503 -6.79 10.69 20.68
N SER A 504 -5.88 11.54 21.15
CA SER A 504 -5.02 12.42 20.34
C SER A 504 -3.58 12.36 20.85
N ALA A 505 -2.62 12.73 20.02
CA ALA A 505 -1.22 12.70 20.33
C ALA A 505 -0.48 13.87 19.70
N ASP A 506 0.45 14.47 20.44
CA ASP A 506 1.36 15.47 19.88
C ASP A 506 2.31 14.78 18.87
N PRO A 507 2.77 15.48 17.82
CA PRO A 507 3.65 14.90 16.80
C PRO A 507 4.97 14.43 17.40
N LEU A 508 5.59 13.41 16.78
CA LEU A 508 6.92 12.96 17.15
C LEU A 508 7.95 14.09 16.95
N LYS A 509 8.85 14.27 17.90
CA LYS A 509 9.91 15.28 17.81
C LYS A 509 10.81 15.00 16.61
N GLY A 510 10.98 16.01 15.75
CA GLY A 510 11.80 15.90 14.54
C GLY A 510 11.10 15.27 13.34
N TYR A 511 9.81 14.94 13.44
CA TYR A 511 9.01 14.42 12.33
C TYR A 511 8.06 15.50 11.77
N PRO A 512 7.71 15.45 10.47
CA PRO A 512 6.61 16.23 9.91
C PRO A 512 5.28 15.91 10.59
N GLN A 513 4.40 16.91 10.69
CA GLN A 513 3.06 16.77 11.29
C GLN A 513 2.17 15.75 10.57
N GLU A 514 2.46 15.50 9.29
CA GLU A 514 1.76 14.50 8.48
C GLU A 514 1.99 13.08 8.98
N VAL A 515 3.10 12.82 9.69
CA VAL A 515 3.41 11.50 10.23
C VAL A 515 2.62 11.26 11.52
N ALA A 516 1.48 10.57 11.39
CA ALA A 516 0.72 10.09 12.54
C ALA A 516 1.51 9.03 13.33
N ARG A 517 1.24 8.94 14.63
CA ARG A 517 1.83 7.97 15.56
C ARG A 517 1.05 6.67 15.52
N MET A 518 1.77 5.55 15.54
CA MET A 518 1.14 4.25 15.66
C MET A 518 0.60 4.04 17.09
N MET A 519 -0.66 3.63 17.20
CA MET A 519 -1.27 3.21 18.47
C MET A 519 -1.64 1.73 18.39
N THR A 520 -1.16 0.92 19.32
CA THR A 520 -1.61 -0.47 19.49
C THR A 520 -2.42 -0.65 20.76
N VAL A 521 -3.42 -1.53 20.69
CA VAL A 521 -4.26 -1.89 21.83
C VAL A 521 -4.26 -3.41 21.96
N SER A 522 -3.94 -3.88 23.17
CA SER A 522 -3.79 -5.29 23.48
C SER A 522 -4.74 -5.73 24.59
N LEU A 523 -5.28 -6.93 24.44
CA LEU A 523 -6.07 -7.61 25.46
C LEU A 523 -5.77 -9.12 25.39
N GLY A 524 -5.14 -9.66 26.44
CA GLY A 524 -4.65 -11.04 26.41
C GLY A 524 -3.53 -11.24 25.39
N ASN A 525 -3.68 -12.22 24.50
CA ASN A 525 -2.73 -12.55 23.43
C ASN A 525 -2.99 -11.78 22.12
N GLN A 526 -4.05 -10.97 22.06
CA GLN A 526 -4.44 -10.25 20.85
C GLN A 526 -3.97 -8.80 20.92
N GLN A 527 -3.51 -8.28 19.78
CA GLN A 527 -3.09 -6.90 19.61
C GLN A 527 -3.53 -6.40 18.24
N PHE A 528 -4.09 -5.19 18.20
CA PHE A 528 -4.54 -4.54 16.98
C PHE A 528 -4.06 -3.09 16.97
N MET A 529 -3.99 -2.49 15.78
CA MET A 529 -3.46 -1.13 15.63
C MET A 529 -4.48 -0.13 15.10
N SER A 530 -4.16 1.14 15.33
CA SER A 530 -4.77 2.32 14.73
C SER A 530 -3.71 3.44 14.61
N TRP A 531 -4.09 4.56 14.03
CA TRP A 531 -3.30 5.79 14.01
C TRP A 531 -3.84 6.81 15.00
N VAL A 532 -2.95 7.66 15.51
CA VAL A 532 -3.31 8.82 16.32
C VAL A 532 -2.46 10.03 15.92
N ASN A 533 -3.09 11.20 15.84
CA ASN A 533 -2.45 12.48 15.60
C ASN A 533 -3.05 13.54 16.53
N GLN A 534 -2.78 14.82 16.27
CA GLN A 534 -3.26 15.92 17.12
C GLN A 534 -4.79 16.05 17.15
N ARG A 535 -5.49 15.49 16.16
CA ARG A 535 -6.96 15.50 16.10
C ARG A 535 -7.51 14.24 16.73
N GLU A 536 -8.36 14.44 17.74
CA GLU A 536 -9.00 13.34 18.45
C GLU A 536 -9.67 12.35 17.49
N PHE A 537 -9.32 11.06 17.58
CA PHE A 537 -9.87 9.96 16.77
C PHE A 537 -10.38 8.85 17.69
N THR A 538 -11.53 8.27 17.34
CA THR A 538 -12.07 7.08 18.01
C THR A 538 -11.78 5.85 17.16
N ALA A 539 -10.95 4.96 17.69
CA ALA A 539 -10.63 3.66 17.11
C ALA A 539 -11.41 2.55 17.83
N GLY A 540 -11.83 1.52 17.10
CA GLY A 540 -12.53 0.35 17.63
C GLY A 540 -11.64 -0.90 17.54
N PHE A 541 -11.67 -1.76 18.56
CA PHE A 541 -10.80 -2.93 18.70
C PHE A 541 -11.63 -4.14 19.12
N TYR A 542 -11.67 -5.15 18.26
CA TYR A 542 -12.47 -6.36 18.49
C TYR A 542 -11.58 -7.54 18.86
N PHE A 543 -11.77 -8.06 20.06
CA PHE A 543 -11.06 -9.22 20.61
C PHE A 543 -12.04 -10.40 20.67
N SER A 544 -11.79 -11.46 19.89
CA SER A 544 -12.67 -12.63 19.80
C SER A 544 -12.32 -13.76 20.77
N GLU A 545 -11.17 -13.63 21.44
CA GLU A 545 -10.62 -14.56 22.44
C GLU A 545 -10.25 -13.83 23.74
N ALA A 546 -11.08 -12.89 24.18
CA ALA A 546 -10.84 -12.18 25.43
C ALA A 546 -10.86 -13.15 26.63
N PRO A 547 -9.92 -13.05 27.59
CA PRO A 547 -9.95 -13.86 28.80
C PRO A 547 -11.25 -13.63 29.59
N ALA A 548 -11.87 -14.71 30.07
CA ALA A 548 -13.15 -14.65 30.77
C ALA A 548 -13.07 -13.90 32.12
N THR A 549 -11.93 -14.02 32.82
CA THR A 549 -11.71 -13.40 34.13
C THR A 549 -10.55 -12.42 34.11
N GLY A 550 -10.86 -11.13 34.16
CA GLY A 550 -9.92 -10.05 34.49
C GLY A 550 -8.71 -9.93 33.56
N ALA A 551 -8.92 -9.43 32.35
CA ALA A 551 -7.83 -9.04 31.47
C ALA A 551 -7.42 -7.57 31.69
N ALA A 552 -6.13 -7.28 31.50
CA ALA A 552 -5.62 -5.92 31.43
C ALA A 552 -5.59 -5.44 29.98
N LEU A 553 -6.20 -4.30 29.73
CA LEU A 553 -6.06 -3.57 28.48
C LEU A 553 -4.76 -2.78 28.53
N GLU A 554 -3.91 -2.96 27.52
CA GLU A 554 -2.73 -2.13 27.31
C GLU A 554 -2.93 -1.28 26.05
N ILE A 555 -2.67 0.03 26.17
CA ILE A 555 -2.67 0.98 25.05
C ILE A 555 -1.25 1.51 24.94
N ARG A 556 -0.62 1.35 23.79
CA ARG A 556 0.75 1.79 23.51
C ARG A 556 0.73 2.75 22.33
N VAL A 557 1.42 3.87 22.47
CA VAL A 557 1.56 4.88 21.41
C VAL A 557 3.04 5.15 21.17
N GLU A 558 3.45 5.05 19.90
CA GLU A 558 4.81 5.27 19.42
C GLU A 558 5.40 6.58 19.98
N GLY A 559 6.60 6.56 20.57
CA GLY A 559 7.28 7.76 21.07
C GLY A 559 6.82 8.26 22.46
N THR A 560 7.51 9.28 22.97
CA THR A 560 7.37 9.78 24.36
C THR A 560 6.60 11.10 24.47
N GLU A 561 6.24 11.69 23.34
CA GLU A 561 5.53 12.95 23.26
C GLU A 561 4.12 12.81 23.84
N PRO A 562 3.52 13.90 24.37
CA PRO A 562 2.25 13.82 25.07
C PRO A 562 1.13 13.12 24.28
N VAL A 563 0.40 12.24 24.98
CA VAL A 563 -0.77 11.53 24.48
C VAL A 563 -1.95 11.83 25.39
N ARG A 564 -3.11 12.12 24.80
CA ARG A 564 -4.36 12.39 25.52
C ARG A 564 -5.36 11.29 25.18
N ILE A 565 -5.70 10.46 26.17
CA ILE A 565 -6.81 9.51 26.07
C ILE A 565 -8.05 10.15 26.73
N SER A 566 -9.03 10.52 25.92
CA SER A 566 -10.24 11.19 26.41
C SER A 566 -11.32 10.18 26.85
N ARG A 567 -11.42 9.04 26.15
CA ARG A 567 -12.39 7.98 26.47
C ARG A 567 -11.85 6.60 26.16
N VAL A 568 -12.16 5.64 27.03
CA VAL A 568 -12.08 4.20 26.76
C VAL A 568 -13.41 3.59 27.16
N ALA A 569 -14.02 2.80 26.28
CA ALA A 569 -15.23 2.03 26.58
C ALA A 569 -15.06 0.59 26.11
N ALA A 570 -15.63 -0.37 26.84
CA ALA A 570 -15.58 -1.78 26.49
C ALA A 570 -16.97 -2.42 26.61
N TYR A 571 -17.27 -3.37 25.73
CA TYR A 571 -18.57 -4.01 25.59
C TYR A 571 -18.36 -5.52 25.42
N ALA A 572 -19.11 -6.34 26.16
CA ALA A 572 -19.07 -7.80 26.08
C ALA A 572 -19.90 -8.31 24.88
N HIS A 573 -19.46 -7.98 23.67
CA HIS A 573 -20.22 -8.25 22.45
C HIS A 573 -19.29 -8.30 21.23
N PRO A 574 -19.57 -9.14 20.21
CA PRO A 574 -18.80 -9.15 18.98
C PRO A 574 -18.95 -7.82 18.22
N ASP A 575 -18.00 -7.49 17.36
CA ASP A 575 -18.10 -6.32 16.49
C ASP A 575 -19.03 -6.59 15.29
N ALA A 576 -20.26 -7.03 15.54
CA ALA A 576 -21.28 -7.17 14.50
C ALA A 576 -21.67 -5.76 13.99
N ILE A 577 -21.58 -5.56 12.68
CA ILE A 577 -21.77 -4.25 12.03
C ILE A 577 -22.84 -4.34 10.97
N TYR A 578 -23.62 -3.27 10.81
CA TYR A 578 -24.41 -3.06 9.59
C TYR A 578 -24.24 -1.66 9.02
N ARG A 579 -24.55 -1.50 7.73
CA ARG A 579 -24.74 -0.19 7.10
C ARG A 579 -25.91 -0.24 6.14
N GLU A 580 -26.77 0.77 6.25
CA GLU A 580 -27.93 0.94 5.38
C GLU A 580 -27.58 1.87 4.21
N PHE A 581 -28.12 1.54 3.05
CA PHE A 581 -27.99 2.30 1.81
C PHE A 581 -29.37 2.58 1.22
N THR A 582 -29.46 3.46 0.22
CA THR A 582 -30.73 3.79 -0.45
C THR A 582 -31.48 2.55 -0.93
N ASN A 583 -30.78 1.61 -1.55
CA ASN A 583 -31.37 0.44 -2.21
C ASN A 583 -31.03 -0.90 -1.54
N GLY A 584 -30.36 -0.89 -0.38
CA GLY A 584 -29.89 -2.12 0.25
C GLY A 584 -29.34 -1.96 1.66
N VAL A 585 -28.89 -3.08 2.22
CA VAL A 585 -28.26 -3.19 3.54
C VAL A 585 -27.08 -4.15 3.42
N VAL A 586 -25.99 -3.85 4.14
CA VAL A 586 -24.87 -4.77 4.31
C VAL A 586 -24.71 -5.10 5.78
N LEU A 587 -24.62 -6.39 6.09
CA LEU A 587 -24.44 -6.95 7.44
C LEU A 587 -23.10 -7.68 7.49
N ALA A 588 -22.37 -7.59 8.60
CA ALA A 588 -21.12 -8.32 8.80
C ALA A 588 -21.00 -8.89 10.21
N ASN A 589 -20.61 -10.16 10.27
CA ASN A 589 -20.25 -10.86 11.49
C ASN A 589 -18.75 -11.23 11.43
N PRO A 590 -17.87 -10.44 12.06
CA PRO A 590 -16.45 -10.78 12.16
C PRO A 590 -16.17 -11.78 13.29
N SER A 591 -17.17 -12.28 14.00
CA SER A 591 -16.95 -13.27 15.07
C SER A 591 -16.63 -14.65 14.49
N PRO A 592 -15.78 -15.46 15.16
CA PRO A 592 -15.65 -16.88 14.85
C PRO A 592 -16.89 -17.71 15.28
N ARG A 593 -17.94 -17.05 15.78
CA ARG A 593 -19.22 -17.66 16.18
C ARG A 593 -20.36 -17.10 15.31
N PRO A 594 -21.47 -17.83 15.13
CA PRO A 594 -22.65 -17.30 14.47
C PRO A 594 -23.23 -16.08 15.20
N TYR A 595 -23.84 -15.16 14.44
CA TYR A 595 -24.51 -13.98 14.99
C TYR A 595 -25.85 -13.73 14.29
N THR A 596 -26.89 -13.45 15.07
CA THR A 596 -28.25 -13.20 14.56
C THR A 596 -28.56 -11.71 14.58
N PHE A 597 -28.89 -11.16 13.42
CA PHE A 597 -29.40 -9.80 13.27
C PHE A 597 -30.93 -9.81 13.31
N ASP A 598 -31.52 -8.98 14.16
CA ASP A 598 -32.96 -8.70 14.20
C ASP A 598 -33.29 -7.61 13.16
N LEU A 599 -33.77 -8.01 12.00
CA LEU A 599 -33.99 -7.11 10.87
C LEU A 599 -35.26 -6.27 11.03
N ASP A 600 -36.29 -6.78 11.70
CA ASP A 600 -37.50 -6.02 12.00
C ASP A 600 -37.21 -4.88 12.96
N HIS A 601 -36.36 -5.12 13.97
CA HIS A 601 -35.91 -4.07 14.87
C HIS A 601 -34.97 -3.07 14.19
N LEU A 602 -34.02 -3.56 13.39
CA LEU A 602 -33.01 -2.70 12.75
C LEU A 602 -33.57 -1.89 11.57
N PHE A 603 -34.54 -2.44 10.83
CA PHE A 603 -35.10 -1.87 9.60
C PHE A 603 -36.63 -2.00 9.57
N PRO A 604 -37.35 -1.36 10.52
CA PRO A 604 -38.78 -1.57 10.69
C PRO A 604 -39.57 -1.29 9.41
N GLY A 605 -40.42 -2.26 9.03
CA GLY A 605 -41.27 -2.19 7.84
C GLY A 605 -40.55 -2.34 6.50
N ARG A 606 -39.23 -2.63 6.49
CA ARG A 606 -38.48 -2.84 5.25
C ARG A 606 -38.53 -4.29 4.82
N ARG A 607 -38.74 -4.51 3.51
CA ARG A 607 -38.61 -5.83 2.89
C ARG A 607 -37.22 -5.98 2.31
N LEU A 608 -36.51 -7.02 2.73
CA LEU A 608 -35.14 -7.31 2.30
C LEU A 608 -35.09 -8.62 1.52
N GLN A 609 -34.18 -8.69 0.55
CA GLN A 609 -33.99 -9.85 -0.31
C GLN A 609 -32.51 -10.10 -0.54
N ARG A 610 -32.11 -11.37 -0.62
CA ARG A 610 -30.77 -11.77 -1.04
C ARG A 610 -30.50 -11.35 -2.48
N LEU A 611 -29.25 -11.12 -2.84
CA LEU A 611 -28.86 -11.00 -4.25
C LEU A 611 -29.25 -12.27 -5.01
N LYS A 612 -29.57 -12.12 -6.30
CA LYS A 612 -29.65 -13.25 -7.23
C LYS A 612 -28.28 -13.38 -7.90
N GLY A 613 -27.47 -14.30 -7.41
CA GLY A 613 -26.09 -14.52 -7.82
C GLY A 613 -25.95 -15.39 -9.06
N SER A 614 -24.74 -15.36 -9.62
CA SER A 614 -24.30 -16.21 -10.71
C SER A 614 -24.12 -17.67 -10.25
N SER A 615 -24.22 -18.62 -11.20
CA SER A 615 -24.19 -20.05 -10.88
C SER A 615 -22.81 -20.56 -10.49
N ARG A 616 -21.73 -19.86 -10.89
CA ARG A 616 -20.32 -20.23 -10.61
C ARG A 616 -19.72 -19.55 -9.38
N GLN A 617 -20.53 -18.83 -8.59
CA GLN A 617 -20.09 -18.18 -7.35
C GLN A 617 -20.80 -18.83 -6.16
N ASP A 618 -21.55 -18.07 -5.36
CA ASP A 618 -22.30 -18.59 -4.21
C ASP A 618 -23.82 -18.50 -4.42
N PRO A 619 -24.41 -19.36 -5.28
CA PRO A 619 -25.85 -19.35 -5.53
C PRO A 619 -26.68 -19.81 -4.32
N LYS A 620 -26.05 -20.41 -3.30
CA LYS A 620 -26.74 -20.79 -2.06
C LYS A 620 -27.03 -19.56 -1.21
N THR A 621 -26.04 -18.69 -1.01
CA THR A 621 -26.22 -17.44 -0.27
C THR A 621 -26.93 -16.38 -1.10
N ASN A 622 -26.56 -16.25 -2.37
CA ASN A 622 -27.13 -15.31 -3.34
C ASN A 622 -28.21 -16.00 -4.18
N ASN A 623 -29.28 -16.46 -3.52
CA ASN A 623 -30.36 -17.22 -4.16
C ASN A 623 -31.57 -16.35 -4.58
N GLY A 624 -31.55 -15.05 -4.33
CA GLY A 624 -32.68 -14.17 -4.60
C GLY A 624 -33.89 -14.38 -3.69
N ALA A 625 -33.82 -15.15 -2.61
CA ALA A 625 -34.96 -15.35 -1.71
C ALA A 625 -35.20 -14.12 -0.81
N PRO A 626 -36.46 -13.82 -0.44
CA PRO A 626 -36.75 -12.83 0.60
C PRO A 626 -36.10 -13.26 1.92
N VAL A 627 -35.71 -12.28 2.74
CA VAL A 627 -35.18 -12.52 4.08
C VAL A 627 -36.29 -12.25 5.10
N GLY A 628 -36.40 -13.14 6.09
CA GLY A 628 -37.38 -13.02 7.17
C GLY A 628 -37.05 -11.89 8.17
N PRO A 629 -37.75 -11.86 9.32
CA PRO A 629 -37.59 -10.81 10.33
C PRO A 629 -36.22 -10.84 11.03
N SER A 630 -35.48 -11.94 10.91
CA SER A 630 -34.11 -12.06 11.40
C SER A 630 -33.25 -12.88 10.43
N VAL A 631 -31.94 -12.72 10.54
CA VAL A 631 -30.97 -13.52 9.77
C VAL A 631 -29.76 -13.85 10.63
N THR A 632 -29.39 -15.13 10.64
CA THR A 632 -28.16 -15.60 11.29
C THR A 632 -27.05 -15.71 10.24
N LEU A 633 -25.96 -14.97 10.46
CA LEU A 633 -24.73 -15.14 9.71
C LEU A 633 -23.85 -16.17 10.41
N GLY A 634 -23.17 -16.99 9.62
CA GLY A 634 -22.17 -17.92 10.14
C GLY A 634 -20.93 -17.18 10.69
N PRO A 635 -19.96 -17.93 11.23
CA PRO A 635 -18.65 -17.39 11.58
C PRO A 635 -18.02 -16.65 10.39
N LYS A 636 -17.44 -15.47 10.64
CA LYS A 636 -16.64 -14.70 9.67
C LYS A 636 -17.35 -14.55 8.31
N ASP A 637 -18.55 -13.99 8.33
CA ASP A 637 -19.42 -13.87 7.15
C ASP A 637 -20.02 -12.46 7.04
N ALA A 638 -20.44 -12.12 5.83
CA ALA A 638 -21.19 -10.91 5.56
C ALA A 638 -22.30 -11.18 4.54
N LEU A 639 -23.30 -10.32 4.52
CA LEU A 639 -24.46 -10.46 3.65
C LEU A 639 -24.87 -9.12 3.04
N PHE A 640 -25.05 -9.12 1.72
CA PHE A 640 -25.51 -7.98 0.94
C PHE A 640 -26.97 -8.20 0.56
N LEU A 641 -27.84 -7.27 0.98
CA LEU A 641 -29.28 -7.37 0.81
C LEU A 641 -29.82 -6.20 -0.03
N VAL A 642 -30.80 -6.51 -0.87
CA VAL A 642 -31.55 -5.54 -1.69
C VAL A 642 -32.82 -5.16 -0.96
N LYS A 643 -33.18 -3.87 -0.97
CA LYS A 643 -34.48 -3.37 -0.51
C LYS A 643 -35.53 -3.54 -1.61
N ARG A 644 -36.71 -4.00 -1.23
CA ARG A 644 -37.87 -4.19 -2.11
C ARG A 644 -38.97 -3.19 -1.87
#